data_AF-A0ABD0UKL2-F1
#
_entry.id   AF-A0ABD0UKL2-F1
#
_cell.length_a   1.000
_cell.length_b   1.000
_cell.length_c   1.000
_cell.angle_alpha   90.00
_cell.angle_beta   90.00
_cell.angle_gamma   90.00
#
_symmetry.space_group_name_H-M   'P 1'
#
loop_
_entity.id
_entity.type
_entity.pdbx_description
1 polymer ?
#
loop_
_entity_poly.entity_id
_entity_poly.type
_entity_poly.pdbx_seq_one_letter_code
_entity_poly.pdbx_strand_id
1 'polypeptide(L)'
;MASEDVKLIGLWASPFVVRARIALNLKGIEYEFLEEEPGKKSELLLKSNPVYKKFPVLIHGGKPICESLLIVQYIDEVWSSSGFPILSADAYDRAISRFWAAYIDDTLPTQGPALLDSTDEDSKAKAKEKVFSALQQLEKAFVDCSKGKNFFGGHSIGFIDIVLGSLLGWLKASKIIAGINFLDETKTPRLAEWAERFCSAEAVKEVLPEAEKLVEFRKFAHAATSNSDEGIQIILAKFETTFRSTKRMAKQDEVKLIGVWASAYVTRAMIALNLKGVEYEYLADDLFNKSELLLKSNPVYKMVPVLIHGDKPVCESRIIVEYIDQVWASSGPSILPGDPYDRAIAHFWAAYVDDKLAPPNRVLVWSNDEKSIAEANEQLLAALLQLEEAFVKCSKGKSFFGGDTINLVDITLGSFLTWLKAFEILTGINFLDETKTPRLVEWAECFRSVDAAKEVLPEAEKLVEFRKFAQAARHIFECKISDAEGIGQIILAKFETTFRSTKRMAKQDEVKLIGVWASAYVTRAMIALNLKGVEYEYLADDLFNKSELLLKSNPVYKLVPILIHGDKPVCESLIIVEYIDQVWASSGSSILPADPYDRAIARFWAAYVDAKLAPNHRVLVRSNDEKSITEAKEQLLAALLQLEEAFVKCSKGKSFFGGDTINLVDITLGSFLSWLKAFEIIMGINFLDETKTPRLVEWAECFRSVDGAKEVLPEAEKLVEFRKFAQAARRVTVADAAAK
;
A
#
# COMPACT_ATOMS: atom_id res chain seq x y z
N MET A 1 0.77 -29.68 35.09
CA MET A 1 1.94 -28.90 34.62
C MET A 1 1.52 -27.43 34.66
N ALA A 2 2.41 -26.49 34.98
CA ALA A 2 2.04 -25.08 34.89
C ALA A 2 1.64 -24.79 33.44
N SER A 3 0.46 -24.21 33.22
CA SER A 3 0.05 -23.75 31.90
C SER A 3 1.04 -22.67 31.49
N GLU A 4 1.83 -22.94 30.45
CA GLU A 4 2.71 -21.92 29.88
C GLU A 4 1.83 -20.73 29.44
N ASP A 5 2.24 -19.52 29.83
CA ASP A 5 1.46 -18.30 29.66
C ASP A 5 1.18 -18.05 28.16
N VAL A 6 -0.06 -18.30 27.72
CA VAL A 6 -0.55 -18.07 26.35
C VAL A 6 -1.33 -16.76 26.31
N LYS A 7 -0.84 -15.81 25.51
CA LYS A 7 -1.52 -14.52 25.27
C LYS A 7 -1.69 -14.31 23.77
N LEU A 8 -2.85 -13.82 23.34
CA LEU A 8 -3.09 -13.45 21.94
C LEU A 8 -3.39 -11.94 21.87
N ILE A 9 -2.51 -11.20 21.21
CA ILE A 9 -2.67 -9.76 20.95
C ILE A 9 -3.39 -9.57 19.61
N GLY A 10 -4.48 -8.81 19.61
CA GLY A 10 -5.11 -8.38 18.37
C GLY A 10 -6.51 -7.79 18.52
N LEU A 11 -7.14 -7.53 17.37
CA LEU A 11 -8.48 -6.95 17.28
C LEU A 11 -9.53 -8.01 16.96
N TRP A 12 -10.64 -8.08 17.71
CA TRP A 12 -11.69 -9.10 17.56
C TRP A 12 -12.31 -9.18 16.15
N ALA A 13 -12.38 -8.04 15.45
CA ALA A 13 -12.96 -7.93 14.11
C ALA A 13 -11.99 -8.37 12.98
N SER A 14 -10.72 -8.61 13.30
CA SER A 14 -9.70 -8.98 12.30
C SER A 14 -9.80 -10.48 11.96
N PRO A 15 -10.03 -10.86 10.68
CA PRO A 15 -10.09 -12.27 10.30
C PRO A 15 -8.78 -12.99 10.62
N PHE A 16 -7.64 -12.31 10.51
CA PHE A 16 -6.32 -12.84 10.86
C PHE A 16 -6.20 -13.21 12.35
N VAL A 17 -6.87 -12.47 13.24
CA VAL A 17 -6.91 -12.76 14.69
C VAL A 17 -7.91 -13.89 14.96
N VAL A 18 -9.07 -13.87 14.29
CA VAL A 18 -10.07 -14.95 14.35
C VAL A 18 -9.47 -16.31 13.99
N ARG A 19 -8.55 -16.39 13.01
CA ARG A 19 -7.81 -17.64 12.69
C ARG A 19 -7.09 -18.23 13.91
N ALA A 20 -6.34 -17.40 14.64
CA ALA A 20 -5.61 -17.83 15.83
C ALA A 20 -6.56 -18.27 16.95
N ARG A 21 -7.67 -17.53 17.16
CA ARG A 21 -8.71 -17.89 18.15
C ARG A 21 -9.38 -19.23 17.83
N ILE A 22 -9.78 -19.46 16.57
CA ILE A 22 -10.37 -20.73 16.13
C ILE A 22 -9.37 -21.88 16.33
N ALA A 23 -8.09 -21.69 15.99
CA ALA A 23 -7.07 -22.70 16.19
C ALA A 23 -6.85 -23.03 17.68
N LEU A 24 -6.76 -22.04 18.57
CA LEU A 24 -6.67 -22.25 20.03
C LEU A 24 -7.89 -23.00 20.57
N ASN A 25 -9.10 -22.61 20.14
CA ASN A 25 -10.34 -23.26 20.54
C ASN A 25 -10.43 -24.72 20.05
N LEU A 26 -10.04 -25.01 18.81
CA LEU A 26 -9.99 -26.38 18.27
C LEU A 26 -9.00 -27.28 19.02
N LYS A 27 -7.97 -26.68 19.63
CA LYS A 27 -6.99 -27.35 20.50
C LYS A 27 -7.38 -27.35 21.98
N GLY A 28 -8.47 -26.68 22.38
CA GLY A 28 -8.90 -26.57 23.77
C GLY A 28 -7.90 -25.83 24.67
N ILE A 29 -7.18 -24.84 24.12
CA ILE A 29 -6.14 -24.10 24.84
C ILE A 29 -6.71 -22.79 25.38
N GLU A 30 -6.65 -22.62 26.70
CA GLU A 30 -6.97 -21.35 27.36
C GLU A 30 -5.90 -20.30 27.06
N TYR A 31 -6.31 -19.05 26.85
CA TYR A 31 -5.41 -17.95 26.52
C TYR A 31 -5.97 -16.60 27.00
N GLU A 32 -5.09 -15.67 27.37
CA GLU A 32 -5.48 -14.27 27.63
C GLU A 32 -5.62 -13.54 26.28
N PHE A 33 -6.79 -12.95 26.01
CA PHE A 33 -6.98 -12.13 24.81
C PHE A 33 -6.72 -10.65 25.12
N LEU A 34 -5.64 -10.13 24.56
CA LEU A 34 -5.22 -8.73 24.69
C LEU A 34 -5.75 -7.93 23.49
N GLU A 35 -6.92 -7.33 23.68
CA GLU A 35 -7.59 -6.50 22.68
C GLU A 35 -6.77 -5.23 22.36
N GLU A 36 -6.45 -4.99 21.09
CA GLU A 36 -5.79 -3.76 20.63
C GLU A 36 -6.81 -2.66 20.29
N GLU A 37 -6.54 -1.43 20.71
CA GLU A 37 -7.37 -0.26 20.36
C GLU A 37 -7.25 0.06 18.85
N PRO A 38 -8.37 0.21 18.10
CA PRO A 38 -8.33 0.65 16.71
C PRO A 38 -7.56 1.97 16.53
N GLY A 39 -6.53 1.95 15.68
CA GLY A 39 -5.70 3.11 15.37
C GLY A 39 -4.53 3.39 16.33
N LYS A 40 -4.46 2.73 17.50
CA LYS A 40 -3.38 2.92 18.50
C LYS A 40 -2.75 1.59 18.88
N LYS A 41 -1.47 1.41 18.55
CA LYS A 41 -0.72 0.17 18.78
C LYS A 41 -0.07 0.17 20.15
N SER A 42 -0.25 -0.89 20.94
CA SER A 42 0.41 -1.02 22.24
C SER A 42 1.93 -1.15 22.13
N GLU A 43 2.67 -0.74 23.16
CA GLU A 43 4.12 -0.99 23.25
C GLU A 43 4.45 -2.48 23.21
N LEU A 44 3.59 -3.33 23.78
CA LEU A 44 3.73 -4.77 23.76
C LEU A 44 3.64 -5.31 22.33
N LEU A 45 2.68 -4.83 21.52
CA LEU A 45 2.59 -5.18 20.10
C LEU A 45 3.83 -4.72 19.32
N LEU A 46 4.27 -3.48 19.53
CA LEU A 46 5.44 -2.91 18.85
C LEU A 46 6.74 -3.64 19.21
N LYS A 47 6.87 -4.09 20.46
CA LYS A 47 8.03 -4.86 20.95
C LYS A 47 8.01 -6.32 20.48
N SER A 48 6.83 -6.93 20.43
CA SER A 48 6.65 -8.35 20.06
C SER A 48 6.64 -8.60 18.55
N ASN A 49 6.21 -7.61 17.74
CA ASN A 49 6.34 -7.61 16.28
C ASN A 49 7.06 -6.32 15.80
N PRO A 50 8.38 -6.18 16.02
CA PRO A 50 9.11 -4.96 15.67
C PRO A 50 9.21 -4.72 14.16
N VAL A 51 9.12 -5.80 13.37
CA VAL A 51 9.31 -5.81 11.91
C VAL A 51 8.07 -5.26 11.19
N TYR A 52 6.88 -5.83 11.43
CA TYR A 52 5.65 -5.42 10.76
C TYR A 52 4.76 -4.54 11.61
N LYS A 53 4.91 -4.58 12.94
CA LYS A 53 4.12 -3.79 13.91
C LYS A 53 2.62 -4.03 13.71
N LYS A 54 2.22 -5.29 13.53
CA LYS A 54 0.86 -5.75 13.21
C LYS A 54 0.45 -6.93 14.08
N PHE A 55 -0.84 -7.00 14.40
CA PHE A 55 -1.49 -8.17 14.98
C PHE A 55 -2.01 -9.12 13.87
N PRO A 56 -2.30 -10.40 14.17
CA PRO A 56 -2.12 -11.09 15.46
C PRO A 56 -0.67 -11.27 15.87
N VAL A 57 -0.45 -11.31 17.19
CA VAL A 57 0.78 -11.85 17.79
C VAL A 57 0.38 -12.82 18.91
N LEU A 58 0.82 -14.07 18.82
CA LEU A 58 0.69 -15.04 19.90
C LEU A 58 1.97 -14.96 20.75
N ILE A 59 1.84 -14.82 22.07
CA ILE A 59 2.94 -14.96 23.01
C ILE A 59 2.74 -16.29 23.74
N HIS A 60 3.74 -17.15 23.71
CA HIS A 60 3.74 -18.42 24.41
C HIS A 60 5.02 -18.55 25.23
N GLY A 61 4.90 -18.64 26.57
CA GLY A 61 6.07 -18.71 27.46
C GLY A 61 7.00 -17.49 27.32
N GLY A 62 6.43 -16.31 27.05
CA GLY A 62 7.18 -15.07 26.80
C GLY A 62 7.82 -14.94 25.41
N LYS A 63 7.68 -15.94 24.53
CA LYS A 63 8.19 -15.91 23.15
C LYS A 63 7.08 -15.45 22.18
N PRO A 64 7.31 -14.43 21.32
CA PRO A 64 6.30 -13.97 20.36
C PRO A 64 6.36 -14.73 19.02
N ILE A 65 5.20 -15.10 18.50
CA ILE A 65 4.97 -15.67 17.17
C ILE A 65 4.07 -14.69 16.40
N CYS A 66 4.53 -14.24 15.24
CA CYS A 66 3.83 -13.27 14.37
C CYS A 66 3.27 -13.95 13.12
N GLU A 67 2.37 -13.25 12.42
CA GLU A 67 1.67 -13.68 11.19
C GLU A 67 0.67 -14.83 11.39
N SER A 68 -0.60 -14.61 11.01
CA SER A 68 -1.72 -15.52 11.35
C SER A 68 -1.54 -16.96 10.88
N LEU A 69 -1.02 -17.17 9.65
CA LEU A 69 -0.77 -18.50 9.10
C LEU A 69 0.38 -19.23 9.81
N LEU A 70 1.32 -18.51 10.40
CA LEU A 70 2.40 -19.10 11.20
C LEU A 70 1.92 -19.41 12.61
N ILE A 71 1.11 -18.54 13.20
CA ILE A 71 0.46 -18.76 14.50
C ILE A 71 -0.42 -20.02 14.47
N VAL A 72 -1.28 -20.20 13.45
CA VAL A 72 -2.12 -21.41 13.33
C VAL A 72 -1.27 -22.68 13.19
N GLN A 73 -0.18 -22.64 12.43
CA GLN A 73 0.74 -23.78 12.30
C GLN A 73 1.48 -24.06 13.61
N TYR A 74 1.95 -23.03 14.31
CA TYR A 74 2.58 -23.16 15.62
C TYR A 74 1.62 -23.79 16.65
N ILE A 75 0.36 -23.36 16.66
CA ILE A 75 -0.69 -23.94 17.51
C ILE A 75 -0.89 -25.43 17.21
N ASP A 76 -0.96 -25.82 15.93
CA ASP A 76 -1.14 -27.22 15.55
C ASP A 76 0.07 -28.10 15.86
N GLU A 77 1.28 -27.56 15.70
CA GLU A 77 2.53 -28.27 15.98
C GLU A 77 2.78 -28.45 17.49
N VAL A 78 2.61 -27.39 18.30
CA VAL A 78 2.84 -27.41 19.76
C VAL A 78 1.79 -28.24 20.51
N TRP A 79 0.51 -28.04 20.20
CA TRP A 79 -0.59 -28.77 20.82
C TRP A 79 -1.11 -29.90 19.91
N SER A 80 -0.18 -30.60 19.26
CA SER A 80 -0.46 -31.70 18.33
C SER A 80 -1.16 -32.90 18.97
N SER A 81 -1.04 -33.07 20.29
CA SER A 81 -1.77 -34.09 21.08
C SER A 81 -3.17 -33.65 21.54
N SER A 82 -3.55 -32.38 21.33
CA SER A 82 -4.86 -31.84 21.68
C SER A 82 -5.73 -31.66 20.44
N GLY A 83 -7.04 -31.88 20.59
CA GLY A 83 -8.01 -31.71 19.51
C GLY A 83 -7.74 -32.58 18.28
N PHE A 84 -8.28 -32.18 17.14
CA PHE A 84 -7.91 -32.77 15.84
C PHE A 84 -6.70 -32.03 15.24
N PRO A 85 -5.89 -32.70 14.37
CA PRO A 85 -4.89 -32.02 13.56
C PRO A 85 -5.54 -31.00 12.62
N ILE A 86 -5.01 -29.78 12.58
CA ILE A 86 -5.46 -28.70 11.69
C ILE A 86 -4.84 -28.90 10.29
N LEU A 87 -3.58 -29.31 10.23
CA LEU A 87 -2.90 -29.75 9.02
C LEU A 87 -2.91 -31.28 8.90
N SER A 88 -2.98 -31.78 7.65
CA SER A 88 -2.92 -33.23 7.38
C SER A 88 -1.60 -33.85 7.85
N ALA A 89 -1.61 -35.14 8.17
CA ALA A 89 -0.39 -35.92 8.37
C ALA A 89 0.32 -36.20 7.02
N ASP A 90 -0.39 -36.17 5.90
CA ASP A 90 0.17 -36.31 4.55
C ASP A 90 0.83 -35.00 4.07
N ALA A 91 2.05 -35.11 3.52
CA ALA A 91 2.86 -33.96 3.11
C ALA A 91 2.28 -33.24 1.88
N TYR A 92 1.61 -33.95 0.98
CA TYR A 92 0.99 -33.35 -0.20
C TYR A 92 -0.28 -32.59 0.19
N ASP A 93 -1.19 -33.21 0.95
CA ASP A 93 -2.40 -32.56 1.46
C ASP A 93 -2.05 -31.31 2.30
N ARG A 94 -0.92 -31.30 3.04
CA ARG A 94 -0.38 -30.08 3.70
C ARG A 94 0.08 -29.02 2.72
N ALA A 95 0.84 -29.38 1.70
CA ALA A 95 1.32 -28.44 0.69
C ALA A 95 0.15 -27.78 -0.07
N ILE A 96 -0.86 -28.58 -0.45
CA ILE A 96 -2.12 -28.10 -1.03
C ILE A 96 -2.89 -27.20 -0.06
N SER A 97 -2.94 -27.54 1.24
CA SER A 97 -3.55 -26.69 2.26
C SER A 97 -2.88 -25.32 2.38
N ARG A 98 -1.54 -25.27 2.31
CA ARG A 98 -0.77 -24.00 2.33
C ARG A 98 -0.95 -23.21 1.04
N PHE A 99 -1.01 -23.88 -0.11
CA PHE A 99 -1.23 -23.23 -1.40
C PHE A 99 -2.57 -22.52 -1.43
N TRP A 100 -3.65 -23.22 -1.04
CA TRP A 100 -4.98 -22.60 -0.98
C TRP A 100 -5.08 -21.51 0.08
N ALA A 101 -4.37 -21.63 1.21
CA ALA A 101 -4.29 -20.56 2.21
C ALA A 101 -3.60 -19.30 1.67
N ALA A 102 -2.48 -19.45 0.96
CA ALA A 102 -1.80 -18.34 0.29
C ALA A 102 -2.68 -17.70 -0.80
N TYR A 103 -3.34 -18.53 -1.62
CA TYR A 103 -4.31 -18.07 -2.61
C TYR A 103 -5.45 -17.24 -2.00
N ILE A 104 -5.99 -17.70 -0.87
CA ILE A 104 -7.02 -16.96 -0.13
C ILE A 104 -6.47 -15.59 0.33
N ASP A 105 -5.29 -15.55 0.94
CA ASP A 105 -4.72 -14.31 1.47
C ASP A 105 -4.30 -13.29 0.40
N ASP A 106 -3.78 -13.76 -0.74
CA ASP A 106 -3.47 -12.91 -1.90
C ASP A 106 -4.72 -12.36 -2.58
N THR A 107 -5.83 -13.11 -2.54
CA THR A 107 -7.00 -12.83 -3.40
C THR A 107 -8.18 -12.22 -2.66
N LEU A 108 -8.63 -12.79 -1.53
CA LEU A 108 -9.87 -12.37 -0.88
C LEU A 108 -9.71 -11.12 0.01
N PRO A 109 -8.78 -11.06 0.99
CA PRO A 109 -8.57 -9.85 1.80
C PRO A 109 -8.20 -8.62 0.95
N THR A 110 -7.46 -8.82 -0.14
CA THR A 110 -6.99 -7.74 -1.01
C THR A 110 -8.10 -7.06 -1.82
N GLN A 111 -9.23 -7.74 -2.06
CA GLN A 111 -10.41 -7.13 -2.69
C GLN A 111 -11.33 -6.43 -1.69
N GLY A 112 -11.18 -6.69 -0.38
CA GLY A 112 -12.05 -6.16 0.68
C GLY A 112 -12.26 -4.64 0.63
N PRO A 113 -11.21 -3.80 0.52
CA PRO A 113 -11.35 -2.36 0.42
C PRO A 113 -12.09 -1.90 -0.84
N ALA A 114 -11.78 -2.50 -1.99
CA ALA A 114 -12.42 -2.17 -3.26
C ALA A 114 -13.90 -2.58 -3.31
N LEU A 115 -14.28 -3.63 -2.57
CA LEU A 115 -15.66 -4.10 -2.48
C LEU A 115 -16.51 -3.34 -1.46
N LEU A 116 -15.92 -2.96 -0.31
CA LEU A 116 -16.65 -2.46 0.85
C LEU A 116 -16.50 -0.94 1.09
N ASP A 117 -15.41 -0.32 0.62
CA ASP A 117 -15.14 1.11 0.85
C ASP A 117 -15.06 1.96 -0.44
N SER A 118 -14.91 1.34 -1.62
CA SER A 118 -14.88 2.11 -2.88
C SER A 118 -16.25 2.72 -3.19
N THR A 119 -16.26 3.90 -3.81
CA THR A 119 -17.45 4.53 -4.40
C THR A 119 -17.52 4.33 -5.93
N ASP A 120 -16.44 3.85 -6.57
CA ASP A 120 -16.40 3.57 -8.00
C ASP A 120 -17.03 2.21 -8.33
N GLU A 121 -18.13 2.23 -9.08
CA GLU A 121 -18.86 1.02 -9.47
C GLU A 121 -18.06 0.10 -10.40
N ASP A 122 -17.11 0.61 -11.19
CA ASP A 122 -16.23 -0.23 -12.02
C ASP A 122 -15.20 -0.98 -11.16
N SER A 123 -14.58 -0.31 -10.18
CA SER A 123 -13.74 -0.94 -9.16
C SER A 123 -14.50 -1.96 -8.31
N LYS A 124 -15.73 -1.64 -7.87
CA LYS A 124 -16.60 -2.60 -7.17
C LYS A 124 -16.93 -3.80 -8.04
N ALA A 125 -17.30 -3.59 -9.31
CA ALA A 125 -17.63 -4.66 -10.25
C ALA A 125 -16.43 -5.60 -10.46
N LYS A 126 -15.22 -5.06 -10.66
CA LYS A 126 -13.98 -5.83 -10.78
C LYS A 126 -13.62 -6.57 -9.49
N ALA A 127 -13.76 -5.94 -8.34
CA ALA A 127 -13.52 -6.58 -7.04
C ALA A 127 -14.51 -7.74 -6.80
N LYS A 128 -15.79 -7.51 -7.09
CA LYS A 128 -16.87 -8.50 -7.03
C LYS A 128 -16.61 -9.67 -7.97
N GLU A 129 -16.23 -9.41 -9.23
CA GLU A 129 -15.88 -10.44 -10.20
C GLU A 129 -14.69 -11.29 -9.73
N LYS A 130 -13.62 -10.67 -9.22
CA LYS A 130 -12.47 -11.39 -8.65
C LYS A 130 -12.85 -12.25 -7.45
N VAL A 131 -13.69 -11.76 -6.53
CA VAL A 131 -14.15 -12.55 -5.37
C VAL A 131 -15.03 -13.72 -5.82
N PHE A 132 -15.95 -13.52 -6.78
CA PHE A 132 -16.73 -14.63 -7.33
C PHE A 132 -15.86 -15.66 -8.06
N SER A 133 -14.90 -15.21 -8.87
CA SER A 133 -13.94 -16.09 -9.56
C SER A 133 -13.12 -16.90 -8.55
N ALA A 134 -12.63 -16.25 -7.49
CA ALA A 134 -11.88 -16.93 -6.43
C ALA A 134 -12.71 -17.96 -5.66
N LEU A 135 -13.96 -17.63 -5.31
CA LEU A 135 -14.87 -18.57 -4.66
C LEU A 135 -15.30 -19.71 -5.59
N GLN A 136 -15.37 -19.50 -6.91
CA GLN A 136 -15.57 -20.59 -7.88
C GLN A 136 -14.34 -21.50 -8.01
N GLN A 137 -13.12 -20.99 -7.85
CA GLN A 137 -11.94 -21.87 -7.75
C GLN A 137 -11.94 -22.63 -6.42
N LEU A 138 -12.33 -21.98 -5.31
CA LEU A 138 -12.43 -22.62 -4.00
C LEU A 138 -13.57 -23.66 -3.92
N GLU A 139 -14.68 -23.48 -4.64
CA GLU A 139 -15.76 -24.47 -4.78
C GLU A 139 -15.26 -25.74 -5.46
N LYS A 140 -14.42 -25.61 -6.51
CA LYS A 140 -13.75 -26.76 -7.14
C LYS A 140 -12.73 -27.39 -6.19
N ALA A 141 -11.87 -26.57 -5.59
CA ALA A 141 -10.87 -27.01 -4.62
C ALA A 141 -11.50 -27.76 -3.43
N PHE A 142 -12.71 -27.36 -3.00
CA PHE A 142 -13.45 -28.05 -1.94
C PHE A 142 -13.79 -29.49 -2.33
N VAL A 143 -14.14 -29.77 -3.59
CA VAL A 143 -14.38 -31.15 -4.06
C VAL A 143 -13.13 -32.01 -3.87
N ASP A 144 -11.98 -31.50 -4.33
CA ASP A 144 -10.72 -32.24 -4.35
C ASP A 144 -10.12 -32.39 -2.94
N CYS A 145 -10.15 -31.32 -2.13
CA CYS A 145 -9.58 -31.31 -0.78
C CYS A 145 -10.45 -32.08 0.22
N SER A 146 -11.78 -31.86 0.22
CA SER A 146 -12.67 -32.52 1.17
C SER A 146 -12.78 -34.02 0.94
N LYS A 147 -12.50 -34.50 -0.29
CA LYS A 147 -12.67 -35.90 -0.70
C LYS A 147 -14.10 -36.39 -0.40
N GLY A 148 -15.09 -35.51 -0.58
CA GLY A 148 -16.52 -35.75 -0.33
C GLY A 148 -16.93 -35.70 1.14
N LYS A 149 -16.20 -34.94 1.97
CA LYS A 149 -16.47 -34.78 3.42
C LYS A 149 -16.92 -33.36 3.77
N ASN A 150 -17.12 -33.12 5.06
CA ASN A 150 -17.79 -31.93 5.59
C ASN A 150 -16.95 -30.63 5.48
N PHE A 151 -15.63 -30.76 5.45
CA PHE A 151 -14.64 -29.68 5.56
C PHE A 151 -13.51 -29.88 4.54
N PHE A 152 -12.74 -28.83 4.25
CA PHE A 152 -11.51 -28.94 3.45
C PHE A 152 -10.47 -29.86 4.13
N GLY A 153 -10.41 -29.86 5.46
CA GLY A 153 -9.68 -30.84 6.28
C GLY A 153 -10.32 -32.24 6.35
N GLY A 154 -11.34 -32.51 5.54
CA GLY A 154 -12.04 -33.79 5.51
C GLY A 154 -13.15 -33.87 6.56
N HIS A 155 -12.94 -34.67 7.61
CA HIS A 155 -13.95 -34.89 8.66
C HIS A 155 -14.00 -33.77 9.71
N SER A 156 -12.93 -33.02 9.86
CA SER A 156 -12.75 -31.97 10.87
C SER A 156 -12.32 -30.65 10.22
N ILE A 157 -12.52 -29.54 10.93
CA ILE A 157 -12.05 -28.22 10.51
C ILE A 157 -10.52 -28.23 10.40
N GLY A 158 -10.00 -28.04 9.20
CA GLY A 158 -8.56 -27.99 8.91
C GLY A 158 -8.06 -26.61 8.51
N PHE A 159 -6.83 -26.54 8.01
CA PHE A 159 -6.12 -25.28 7.77
C PHE A 159 -6.84 -24.35 6.77
N ILE A 160 -7.30 -24.86 5.62
CA ILE A 160 -8.07 -24.06 4.65
C ILE A 160 -9.39 -23.60 5.28
N ASP A 161 -10.06 -24.46 6.05
CA ASP A 161 -11.31 -24.12 6.72
C ASP A 161 -11.14 -22.94 7.69
N ILE A 162 -10.07 -22.93 8.49
CA ILE A 162 -9.77 -21.80 9.39
C ILE A 162 -9.49 -20.52 8.58
N VAL A 163 -8.70 -20.62 7.51
CA VAL A 163 -8.26 -19.49 6.70
C VAL A 163 -9.41 -18.83 5.94
N LEU A 164 -10.24 -19.62 5.24
CA LEU A 164 -11.45 -19.14 4.56
C LEU A 164 -12.57 -18.81 5.56
N GLY A 165 -12.75 -19.65 6.57
CA GLY A 165 -13.81 -19.55 7.57
C GLY A 165 -13.70 -18.29 8.42
N SER A 166 -12.48 -17.84 8.73
CA SER A 166 -12.23 -16.55 9.38
C SER A 166 -12.75 -15.34 8.61
N LEU A 167 -12.95 -15.46 7.29
CA LEU A 167 -13.51 -14.41 6.44
C LEU A 167 -15.05 -14.48 6.37
N LEU A 168 -15.71 -15.53 6.87
CA LEU A 168 -17.16 -15.72 6.73
C LEU A 168 -17.99 -14.60 7.35
N GLY A 169 -17.56 -14.03 8.48
CA GLY A 169 -18.23 -12.87 9.07
C GLY A 169 -18.25 -11.67 8.10
N TRP A 170 -17.12 -11.40 7.44
CA TRP A 170 -16.99 -10.33 6.44
C TRP A 170 -17.71 -10.66 5.12
N LEU A 171 -17.72 -11.92 4.68
CA LEU A 171 -18.50 -12.37 3.51
C LEU A 171 -20.01 -12.23 3.76
N LYS A 172 -20.50 -12.56 4.96
CA LYS A 172 -21.89 -12.32 5.39
C LYS A 172 -22.20 -10.83 5.53
N ALA A 173 -21.31 -10.05 6.14
CA ALA A 173 -21.45 -8.59 6.21
C ALA A 173 -21.49 -7.95 4.80
N SER A 174 -20.81 -8.51 3.81
CA SER A 174 -20.85 -8.03 2.41
C SER A 174 -22.27 -8.12 1.79
N LYS A 175 -23.08 -9.10 2.22
CA LYS A 175 -24.50 -9.20 1.82
C LYS A 175 -25.34 -8.06 2.39
N ILE A 176 -25.02 -7.62 3.62
CA ILE A 176 -25.72 -6.52 4.31
C ILE A 176 -25.27 -5.16 3.76
N ILE A 177 -23.96 -4.97 3.53
CA ILE A 177 -23.37 -3.70 3.09
C ILE A 177 -23.63 -3.43 1.60
N ALA A 178 -23.40 -4.42 0.73
CA ALA A 178 -23.38 -4.25 -0.71
C ALA A 178 -24.50 -5.02 -1.45
N GLY A 179 -25.37 -5.73 -0.73
CA GLY A 179 -26.40 -6.60 -1.33
C GLY A 179 -25.83 -7.84 -2.05
N ILE A 180 -24.53 -8.12 -1.91
CA ILE A 180 -23.86 -9.20 -2.66
C ILE A 180 -23.87 -10.48 -1.81
N ASN A 181 -24.63 -11.49 -2.24
CA ASN A 181 -24.47 -12.84 -1.71
C ASN A 181 -23.35 -13.58 -2.47
N PHE A 182 -22.23 -13.83 -1.80
CA PHE A 182 -21.10 -14.59 -2.34
C PHE A 182 -21.20 -16.10 -2.11
N LEU A 183 -21.94 -16.51 -1.09
CA LEU A 183 -22.28 -17.91 -0.80
C LEU A 183 -23.69 -18.15 -1.34
N ASP A 184 -23.76 -18.21 -2.66
CA ASP A 184 -24.98 -18.37 -3.43
C ASP A 184 -25.14 -19.85 -3.75
N GLU A 185 -26.15 -20.51 -3.17
CA GLU A 185 -26.41 -21.94 -3.36
C GLU A 185 -26.54 -22.35 -4.85
N THR A 186 -26.85 -21.41 -5.74
CA THR A 186 -26.91 -21.69 -7.19
C THR A 186 -25.54 -21.70 -7.89
N LYS A 187 -24.49 -21.15 -7.27
CA LYS A 187 -23.15 -20.95 -7.85
C LYS A 187 -22.03 -21.63 -7.07
N THR A 188 -22.15 -21.65 -5.75
CA THR A 188 -21.18 -22.20 -4.79
C THR A 188 -21.90 -23.06 -3.73
N PRO A 189 -22.71 -24.06 -4.15
CA PRO A 189 -23.55 -24.87 -3.25
C PRO A 189 -22.75 -25.56 -2.14
N ARG A 190 -21.56 -26.10 -2.45
CA ARG A 190 -20.77 -26.84 -1.46
C ARG A 190 -20.14 -25.90 -0.45
N LEU A 191 -19.68 -24.72 -0.88
CA LEU A 191 -19.20 -23.68 0.03
C LEU A 191 -20.32 -23.07 0.89
N ALA A 192 -21.55 -22.96 0.37
CA ALA A 192 -22.70 -22.52 1.17
C ALA A 192 -22.97 -23.52 2.33
N GLU A 193 -23.13 -24.80 1.99
CA GLU A 193 -23.35 -25.90 2.95
C GLU A 193 -22.17 -26.07 3.94
N TRP A 194 -20.94 -25.92 3.46
CA TRP A 194 -19.74 -25.88 4.29
C TRP A 194 -19.75 -24.71 5.28
N ALA A 195 -20.15 -23.51 4.86
CA ALA A 195 -20.18 -22.33 5.71
C ALA A 195 -21.19 -22.45 6.85
N GLU A 196 -22.34 -23.10 6.62
CA GLU A 196 -23.30 -23.42 7.68
C GLU A 196 -22.72 -24.38 8.72
N ARG A 197 -22.10 -25.48 8.27
CA ARG A 197 -21.38 -26.42 9.15
C ARG A 197 -20.28 -25.75 9.95
N PHE A 198 -19.47 -24.91 9.31
CA PHE A 198 -18.36 -24.22 9.93
C PHE A 198 -18.83 -23.23 11.00
N CYS A 199 -19.84 -22.40 10.71
CA CYS A 199 -20.40 -21.46 11.69
C CYS A 199 -21.08 -22.16 12.88
N SER A 200 -21.57 -23.40 12.69
CA SER A 200 -22.22 -24.18 13.74
C SER A 200 -21.25 -24.92 14.67
N ALA A 201 -19.94 -24.90 14.37
CA ALA A 201 -18.94 -25.61 15.17
C ALA A 201 -18.63 -24.87 16.48
N GLU A 202 -18.53 -25.63 17.58
CA GLU A 202 -18.32 -25.11 18.94
C GLU A 202 -17.10 -24.17 19.05
N ALA A 203 -15.98 -24.56 18.44
CA ALA A 203 -14.75 -23.78 18.42
C ALA A 203 -14.85 -22.45 17.63
N VAL A 204 -15.89 -22.30 16.80
CA VAL A 204 -16.09 -21.17 15.89
C VAL A 204 -17.15 -20.20 16.40
N LYS A 205 -18.27 -20.69 16.94
CA LYS A 205 -19.47 -19.89 17.24
C LYS A 205 -19.22 -18.70 18.17
N GLU A 206 -18.26 -18.80 19.09
CA GLU A 206 -17.95 -17.77 20.10
C GLU A 206 -16.87 -16.77 19.66
N VAL A 207 -16.20 -17.03 18.54
CA VAL A 207 -15.03 -16.25 18.08
C VAL A 207 -15.19 -15.69 16.67
N LEU A 208 -16.04 -16.29 15.84
CA LEU A 208 -16.43 -15.74 14.55
C LEU A 208 -17.43 -14.59 14.77
N PRO A 209 -17.10 -13.35 14.39
CA PRO A 209 -17.98 -12.23 14.73
C PRO A 209 -19.25 -12.20 13.87
N GLU A 210 -20.37 -11.82 14.50
CA GLU A 210 -21.66 -11.64 13.85
C GLU A 210 -21.58 -10.60 12.72
N ALA A 211 -22.34 -10.82 11.64
CA ALA A 211 -22.28 -9.98 10.45
C ALA A 211 -22.73 -8.56 10.76
N GLU A 212 -23.80 -8.41 11.55
CA GLU A 212 -24.38 -7.16 12.03
C GLU A 212 -23.35 -6.38 12.85
N LYS A 213 -22.68 -7.05 13.81
CA LYS A 213 -21.61 -6.46 14.61
C LYS A 213 -20.39 -6.07 13.78
N LEU A 214 -20.08 -6.80 12.71
CA LEU A 214 -19.05 -6.42 11.73
C LEU A 214 -19.49 -5.26 10.83
N VAL A 215 -20.78 -5.11 10.54
CA VAL A 215 -21.32 -3.92 9.86
C VAL A 215 -21.26 -2.71 10.78
N GLU A 216 -21.57 -2.85 12.07
CA GLU A 216 -21.41 -1.78 13.07
C GLU A 216 -19.94 -1.42 13.28
N PHE A 217 -19.07 -2.41 13.47
CA PHE A 217 -17.63 -2.20 13.53
C PHE A 217 -17.10 -1.62 12.22
N ARG A 218 -17.62 -2.02 11.04
CA ARG A 218 -17.24 -1.39 9.78
C ARG A 218 -17.80 0.02 9.68
N LYS A 219 -18.98 0.35 10.18
CA LYS A 219 -19.48 1.74 10.24
C LYS A 219 -18.61 2.59 11.15
N PHE A 220 -18.19 2.06 12.30
CA PHE A 220 -17.28 2.73 13.24
C PHE A 220 -15.85 2.85 12.69
N ALA A 221 -15.31 1.78 12.09
CA ALA A 221 -13.98 1.77 11.49
C ALA A 221 -13.96 2.58 10.18
N HIS A 222 -15.01 2.55 9.37
CA HIS A 222 -15.18 3.43 8.21
C HIS A 222 -15.37 4.87 8.72
N ALA A 223 -16.10 5.17 9.80
CA ALA A 223 -16.06 6.51 10.41
C ALA A 223 -14.67 6.92 10.93
N ALA A 224 -13.81 5.97 11.30
CA ALA A 224 -12.45 6.20 11.81
C ALA A 224 -11.31 6.10 10.77
N THR A 225 -11.54 5.49 9.59
CA THR A 225 -10.54 5.21 8.54
C THR A 225 -11.00 5.56 7.13
N SER A 226 -12.31 5.68 6.91
CA SER A 226 -12.85 6.30 5.72
C SER A 226 -13.07 7.78 5.98
N ASN A 227 -12.84 8.53 4.93
CA ASN A 227 -13.42 9.85 4.76
C ASN A 227 -14.90 9.71 4.32
N SER A 228 -15.75 9.11 5.16
CA SER A 228 -17.21 9.38 5.20
C SER A 228 -17.44 10.79 5.74
N ASP A 229 -18.66 11.32 5.84
CA ASP A 229 -18.83 12.72 6.29
C ASP A 229 -18.19 13.03 7.66
N GLU A 230 -18.01 12.07 8.58
CA GLU A 230 -17.17 12.28 9.78
C GLU A 230 -15.65 12.25 9.51
N GLY A 231 -15.15 11.43 8.58
CA GLY A 231 -13.73 11.42 8.20
C GLY A 231 -13.35 12.57 7.24
N ILE A 232 -14.25 12.96 6.34
CA ILE A 232 -14.22 14.24 5.64
C ILE A 232 -14.32 15.36 6.68
N GLN A 233 -15.21 15.31 7.68
CA GLN A 233 -15.19 16.25 8.81
C GLN A 233 -14.04 16.00 9.81
N ILE A 234 -13.12 15.04 9.65
CA ILE A 234 -11.91 14.86 10.51
C ILE A 234 -10.63 15.18 9.74
N ILE A 235 -10.62 15.08 8.41
CA ILE A 235 -9.59 15.68 7.57
C ILE A 235 -9.92 17.16 7.38
N LEU A 236 -11.17 17.54 7.10
CA LEU A 236 -11.63 18.91 7.30
C LEU A 236 -11.44 19.30 8.75
N ALA A 237 -11.93 18.63 9.81
CA ALA A 237 -11.58 19.09 11.16
C ALA A 237 -10.09 18.95 11.54
N LYS A 238 -9.18 18.35 10.75
CA LYS A 238 -7.72 18.47 10.94
C LYS A 238 -7.08 19.63 10.18
N PHE A 239 -7.72 20.11 9.12
CA PHE A 239 -7.34 21.30 8.34
C PHE A 239 -8.14 22.56 8.76
N GLU A 240 -9.29 22.37 9.41
CA GLU A 240 -10.15 23.34 10.12
C GLU A 240 -9.84 23.34 11.63
N THR A 241 -9.14 22.35 12.24
CA THR A 241 -8.48 22.62 13.54
C THR A 241 -7.26 23.50 13.40
N THR A 242 -6.65 23.53 12.22
CA THR A 242 -5.73 24.63 11.90
C THR A 242 -6.51 25.94 11.85
N PHE A 243 -7.80 25.92 11.49
CA PHE A 243 -8.67 27.10 11.56
C PHE A 243 -9.99 27.08 12.35
N ARG A 244 -9.89 27.04 13.69
CA ARG A 244 -11.05 27.20 14.59
C ARG A 244 -11.28 28.64 15.05
N SER A 245 -12.09 29.35 14.29
CA SER A 245 -12.99 30.46 14.69
C SER A 245 -13.56 31.04 13.36
N THR A 246 -14.86 31.23 13.14
CA THR A 246 -16.02 31.21 14.05
C THR A 246 -17.24 30.54 13.38
N LYS A 247 -17.62 29.31 13.74
CA LYS A 247 -18.96 28.77 13.39
C LYS A 247 -20.00 29.23 14.42
N ARG A 248 -20.30 30.52 14.37
CA ARG A 248 -21.37 31.16 15.14
C ARG A 248 -22.72 30.80 14.46
N MET A 249 -23.80 30.66 15.24
CA MET A 249 -25.06 30.07 14.75
C MET A 249 -26.18 31.10 14.59
N ALA A 250 -26.44 31.51 13.35
CA ALA A 250 -27.62 32.25 12.96
C ALA A 250 -28.63 31.35 12.24
N LYS A 251 -29.92 31.62 12.46
CA LYS A 251 -31.02 31.07 11.65
C LYS A 251 -31.77 32.25 11.02
N GLN A 252 -32.28 32.01 9.81
CA GLN A 252 -33.15 32.93 9.06
C GLN A 252 -32.47 34.07 8.28
N ASP A 253 -31.29 33.79 7.70
CA ASP A 253 -30.85 34.24 6.36
C ASP A 253 -29.53 33.50 6.03
N GLU A 254 -29.63 32.25 5.58
CA GLU A 254 -28.49 31.32 5.52
C GLU A 254 -27.42 31.71 4.48
N VAL A 255 -26.22 32.06 4.95
CA VAL A 255 -25.01 32.23 4.13
C VAL A 255 -24.20 30.95 4.13
N LYS A 256 -23.85 30.43 2.96
CA LYS A 256 -23.03 29.22 2.79
C LYS A 256 -21.89 29.48 1.83
N LEU A 257 -20.76 28.80 2.01
CA LEU A 257 -19.59 28.92 1.14
C LEU A 257 -19.13 27.52 0.70
N ILE A 258 -19.27 27.22 -0.59
CA ILE A 258 -18.77 25.97 -1.18
C ILE A 258 -17.29 26.15 -1.54
N GLY A 259 -16.43 25.24 -1.07
CA GLY A 259 -14.99 25.41 -1.19
C GLY A 259 -14.14 24.14 -1.09
N VAL A 260 -12.88 24.27 -1.46
CA VAL A 260 -11.79 23.33 -1.12
C VAL A 260 -10.81 24.11 -0.25
N TRP A 261 -10.47 23.60 0.93
CA TRP A 261 -9.67 24.34 1.92
C TRP A 261 -8.28 24.76 1.39
N ALA A 262 -7.72 24.00 0.45
CA ALA A 262 -6.43 24.26 -0.19
C ALA A 262 -6.50 25.39 -1.26
N SER A 263 -7.67 25.95 -1.55
CA SER A 263 -7.86 26.94 -2.61
C SER A 263 -7.75 28.37 -2.09
N ALA A 264 -6.72 29.10 -2.50
CA ALA A 264 -6.55 30.53 -2.22
C ALA A 264 -7.81 31.36 -2.53
N TYR A 265 -8.50 31.06 -3.64
CA TYR A 265 -9.74 31.74 -4.02
C TYR A 265 -10.85 31.60 -2.97
N VAL A 266 -10.93 30.45 -2.29
CA VAL A 266 -11.88 30.19 -1.20
C VAL A 266 -11.47 30.97 0.05
N THR A 267 -10.17 30.99 0.37
CA THR A 267 -9.60 31.77 1.49
C THR A 267 -9.97 33.26 1.40
N ARG A 268 -10.02 33.85 0.20
CA ARG A 268 -10.46 35.25 0.01
C ARG A 268 -11.87 35.51 0.55
N ALA A 269 -12.82 34.65 0.19
CA ALA A 269 -14.20 34.76 0.62
C ALA A 269 -14.32 34.58 2.14
N MET A 270 -13.57 33.62 2.71
CA MET A 270 -13.52 33.39 4.15
C MET A 270 -12.98 34.61 4.92
N ILE A 271 -11.88 35.23 4.48
CA ILE A 271 -11.33 36.44 5.12
C ILE A 271 -12.35 37.58 5.07
N ALA A 272 -13.04 37.78 3.95
CA ALA A 272 -14.05 38.83 3.81
C ALA A 272 -15.25 38.61 4.75
N LEU A 273 -15.73 37.37 4.90
CA LEU A 273 -16.80 37.03 5.85
C LEU A 273 -16.35 37.29 7.30
N ASN A 274 -15.15 36.85 7.68
CA ASN A 274 -14.61 37.05 9.02
C ASN A 274 -14.39 38.55 9.34
N LEU A 275 -13.88 39.35 8.40
CA LEU A 275 -13.76 40.81 8.57
C LEU A 275 -15.13 41.47 8.83
N LYS A 276 -16.16 41.02 8.13
CA LYS A 276 -17.54 41.51 8.30
C LYS A 276 -18.26 40.93 9.51
N GLY A 277 -17.65 39.98 10.23
CA GLY A 277 -18.30 39.26 11.32
C GLY A 277 -19.52 38.45 10.88
N VAL A 278 -19.57 38.06 9.59
CA VAL A 278 -20.68 37.33 8.99
C VAL A 278 -20.51 35.84 9.29
N GLU A 279 -21.56 35.25 9.85
CA GLU A 279 -21.62 33.82 10.14
C GLU A 279 -21.97 33.04 8.87
N TYR A 280 -21.27 31.94 8.59
CA TYR A 280 -21.52 31.14 7.39
C TYR A 280 -21.33 29.64 7.63
N GLU A 281 -22.02 28.85 6.81
CA GLU A 281 -21.79 27.40 6.69
C GLU A 281 -20.76 27.12 5.60
N TYR A 282 -19.58 26.62 5.98
CA TYR A 282 -18.61 26.09 5.03
C TYR A 282 -19.05 24.70 4.54
N LEU A 283 -19.07 24.50 3.22
CA LEU A 283 -19.42 23.26 2.54
C LEU A 283 -18.23 22.81 1.69
N ALA A 284 -17.59 21.70 2.06
CA ALA A 284 -16.44 21.20 1.34
C ALA A 284 -16.81 20.47 0.04
N ASP A 285 -15.96 20.59 -0.97
CA ASP A 285 -16.11 19.94 -2.28
C ASP A 285 -14.85 19.13 -2.68
N ASP A 286 -14.95 18.36 -3.76
CA ASP A 286 -13.88 17.50 -4.30
C ASP A 286 -13.37 18.05 -5.66
N LEU A 287 -12.06 17.98 -5.85
CA LEU A 287 -11.38 18.53 -7.04
C LEU A 287 -11.50 17.64 -8.29
N PHE A 288 -11.65 16.34 -8.10
CA PHE A 288 -11.74 15.33 -9.15
C PHE A 288 -13.19 14.85 -9.34
N ASN A 289 -14.00 14.83 -8.28
CA ASN A 289 -15.39 14.39 -8.27
C ASN A 289 -16.36 15.45 -7.72
N LYS A 290 -16.50 16.55 -8.47
CA LYS A 290 -17.27 17.75 -8.08
C LYS A 290 -18.71 17.46 -7.65
N SER A 291 -19.14 18.04 -6.54
CA SER A 291 -20.48 17.86 -5.99
C SER A 291 -21.60 18.34 -6.93
N GLU A 292 -22.77 17.70 -6.88
CA GLU A 292 -23.96 18.16 -7.62
C GLU A 292 -24.36 19.59 -7.24
N LEU A 293 -24.15 19.99 -5.98
CA LEU A 293 -24.46 21.33 -5.50
C LEU A 293 -23.58 22.39 -6.17
N LEU A 294 -22.27 22.16 -6.30
CA LEU A 294 -21.37 23.03 -7.04
C LEU A 294 -21.71 23.07 -8.53
N LEU A 295 -21.95 21.92 -9.14
CA LEU A 295 -22.30 21.83 -10.56
C LEU A 295 -23.61 22.56 -10.88
N LYS A 296 -24.57 22.59 -9.95
CA LYS A 296 -25.82 23.34 -10.06
C LYS A 296 -25.65 24.84 -9.77
N SER A 297 -24.79 25.20 -8.81
CA SER A 297 -24.64 26.59 -8.33
C SER A 297 -23.67 27.42 -9.17
N ASN A 298 -22.65 26.79 -9.76
CA ASN A 298 -21.76 27.37 -10.77
C ASN A 298 -21.78 26.50 -12.05
N PRO A 299 -22.87 26.51 -12.84
CA PRO A 299 -22.99 25.65 -14.02
C PRO A 299 -22.05 26.04 -15.16
N VAL A 300 -21.55 27.29 -15.16
CA VAL A 300 -20.67 27.86 -16.20
C VAL A 300 -19.24 27.33 -16.05
N TYR A 301 -18.58 27.66 -14.94
CA TYR A 301 -17.18 27.29 -14.72
C TYR A 301 -17.02 26.00 -13.92
N LYS A 302 -18.02 25.65 -13.09
CA LYS A 302 -17.99 24.47 -12.21
C LYS A 302 -16.80 24.52 -11.27
N MET A 303 -16.50 25.69 -10.71
CA MET A 303 -15.34 25.95 -9.85
C MET A 303 -15.74 26.64 -8.55
N VAL A 304 -14.96 26.35 -7.50
CA VAL A 304 -15.05 26.99 -6.19
C VAL A 304 -14.20 28.28 -6.15
N PRO A 305 -14.51 29.27 -5.29
CA PRO A 305 -15.65 29.33 -4.37
C PRO A 305 -17.00 29.61 -5.02
N VAL A 306 -18.07 29.23 -4.31
CA VAL A 306 -19.43 29.74 -4.55
C VAL A 306 -20.02 30.15 -3.21
N LEU A 307 -20.42 31.42 -3.07
CA LEU A 307 -21.19 31.89 -1.91
C LEU A 307 -22.68 31.74 -2.22
N ILE A 308 -23.44 31.06 -1.37
CA ILE A 308 -24.91 31.02 -1.45
C ILE A 308 -25.45 31.92 -0.35
N HIS A 309 -26.25 32.92 -0.72
CA HIS A 309 -26.98 33.76 0.23
C HIS A 309 -28.48 33.49 0.05
N GLY A 310 -29.08 32.75 1.00
CA GLY A 310 -30.42 32.19 0.85
C GLY A 310 -30.46 31.11 -0.24
N ASP A 311 -31.12 31.41 -1.36
CA ASP A 311 -31.22 30.56 -2.55
C ASP A 311 -30.34 31.04 -3.73
N LYS A 312 -29.58 32.12 -3.56
CA LYS A 312 -28.87 32.81 -4.65
C LYS A 312 -27.37 32.51 -4.63
N PRO A 313 -26.82 31.81 -5.63
CA PRO A 313 -25.39 31.61 -5.76
C PRO A 313 -24.70 32.85 -6.36
N VAL A 314 -23.60 33.26 -5.73
CA VAL A 314 -22.64 34.24 -6.21
C VAL A 314 -21.33 33.49 -6.47
N CYS A 315 -20.85 33.54 -7.71
CA CYS A 315 -19.63 32.87 -8.16
C CYS A 315 -18.48 33.88 -8.29
N GLU A 316 -17.25 33.36 -8.48
CA GLU A 316 -15.99 34.11 -8.58
C GLU A 316 -15.56 34.82 -7.29
N SER A 317 -14.37 34.46 -6.77
CA SER A 317 -13.92 34.89 -5.43
C SER A 317 -13.96 36.40 -5.18
N ARG A 318 -13.71 37.22 -6.20
CA ARG A 318 -13.71 38.67 -6.07
C ARG A 318 -15.11 39.25 -6.07
N ILE A 319 -15.98 38.78 -6.95
CA ILE A 319 -17.40 39.18 -6.95
C ILE A 319 -18.03 38.78 -5.61
N ILE A 320 -17.66 37.63 -5.06
CA ILE A 320 -18.04 37.20 -3.71
C ILE A 320 -17.55 38.19 -2.63
N VAL A 321 -16.27 38.57 -2.63
CA VAL A 321 -15.72 39.56 -1.66
C VAL A 321 -16.42 40.92 -1.78
N GLU A 322 -16.64 41.40 -2.99
CA GLU A 322 -17.32 42.68 -3.27
C GLU A 322 -18.81 42.64 -2.88
N TYR A 323 -19.47 41.50 -3.12
CA TYR A 323 -20.85 41.24 -2.68
C TYR A 323 -20.96 41.22 -1.15
N ILE A 324 -20.02 40.56 -0.47
CA ILE A 324 -19.92 40.55 1.00
C ILE A 324 -19.76 41.97 1.54
N ASP A 325 -18.90 42.78 0.91
CA ASP A 325 -18.68 44.16 1.33
C ASP A 325 -19.91 45.06 1.18
N GLN A 326 -20.71 44.83 0.14
CA GLN A 326 -21.93 45.60 -0.14
C GLN A 326 -23.13 45.15 0.72
N VAL A 327 -23.36 43.85 0.85
CA VAL A 327 -24.52 43.30 1.59
C VAL A 327 -24.38 43.57 3.08
N TRP A 328 -23.16 43.43 3.63
CA TRP A 328 -22.86 43.68 5.03
C TRP A 328 -22.04 44.97 5.21
N ALA A 329 -22.36 46.01 4.44
CA ALA A 329 -21.67 47.31 4.49
C ALA A 329 -21.73 48.00 5.87
N SER A 330 -22.73 47.68 6.68
CA SER A 330 -22.88 48.18 8.07
C SER A 330 -22.13 47.37 9.13
N SER A 331 -21.46 46.28 8.73
CA SER A 331 -20.73 45.38 9.63
C SER A 331 -19.23 45.40 9.30
N GLY A 332 -18.37 45.35 10.31
CA GLY A 332 -16.92 45.32 10.13
C GLY A 332 -16.31 46.55 9.41
N PRO A 333 -15.02 46.50 9.06
CA PRO A 333 -14.38 47.51 8.21
C PRO A 333 -14.85 47.39 6.75
N SER A 334 -14.73 48.47 5.98
CA SER A 334 -14.98 48.47 4.52
C SER A 334 -13.81 47.80 3.79
N ILE A 335 -14.10 46.80 2.96
CA ILE A 335 -13.08 46.07 2.18
C ILE A 335 -12.75 46.83 0.89
N LEU A 336 -13.75 47.44 0.26
CA LEU A 336 -13.56 48.39 -0.82
C LEU A 336 -13.37 49.81 -0.24
N PRO A 337 -12.43 50.61 -0.79
CA PRO A 337 -12.35 52.02 -0.47
C PRO A 337 -13.65 52.76 -0.76
N GLY A 338 -13.99 53.73 0.09
CA GLY A 338 -15.17 54.59 -0.07
C GLY A 338 -15.04 55.55 -1.26
N ASP A 339 -13.83 56.05 -1.51
CA ASP A 339 -13.51 56.88 -2.67
C ASP A 339 -13.51 56.07 -3.99
N PRO A 340 -14.14 56.54 -5.08
CA PRO A 340 -14.19 55.81 -6.35
C PRO A 340 -12.82 55.59 -7.02
N TYR A 341 -11.87 56.51 -6.87
CA TYR A 341 -10.53 56.37 -7.46
C TYR A 341 -9.70 55.34 -6.69
N ASP A 342 -9.62 55.46 -5.36
CA ASP A 342 -8.92 54.48 -4.53
C ASP A 342 -9.54 53.07 -4.70
N ARG A 343 -10.86 52.98 -4.90
CA ARG A 343 -11.55 51.72 -5.23
C ARG A 343 -11.11 51.16 -6.58
N ALA A 344 -11.02 51.98 -7.63
CA ALA A 344 -10.53 51.54 -8.93
C ALA A 344 -9.07 51.04 -8.86
N ILE A 345 -8.21 51.71 -8.08
CA ILE A 345 -6.84 51.27 -7.82
C ILE A 345 -6.81 49.91 -7.07
N ALA A 346 -7.71 49.69 -6.11
CA ALA A 346 -7.84 48.40 -5.43
C ALA A 346 -8.27 47.27 -6.38
N HIS A 347 -9.26 47.48 -7.26
CA HIS A 347 -9.64 46.46 -8.25
C HIS A 347 -8.53 46.19 -9.28
N PHE A 348 -7.73 47.20 -9.64
CA PHE A 348 -6.58 47.05 -10.55
C PHE A 348 -5.50 46.16 -9.94
N TRP A 349 -5.06 46.42 -8.71
CA TRP A 349 -4.02 45.59 -8.08
C TRP A 349 -4.52 44.19 -7.72
N ALA A 350 -5.80 44.04 -7.35
CA ALA A 350 -6.40 42.72 -7.24
C ALA A 350 -6.40 41.96 -8.59
N ALA A 351 -6.57 42.65 -9.72
CA ALA A 351 -6.52 42.04 -11.06
C ALA A 351 -5.09 41.63 -11.42
N TYR A 352 -4.11 42.48 -11.09
CA TYR A 352 -2.70 42.12 -11.24
C TYR A 352 -2.36 40.81 -10.50
N VAL A 353 -2.87 40.61 -9.28
CA VAL A 353 -2.65 39.35 -8.54
C VAL A 353 -3.26 38.14 -9.26
N ASP A 354 -4.49 38.27 -9.74
CA ASP A 354 -5.18 37.20 -10.49
C ASP A 354 -4.53 36.91 -11.86
N ASP A 355 -3.94 37.91 -12.51
CA ASP A 355 -3.32 37.75 -13.82
C ASP A 355 -1.85 37.30 -13.75
N LYS A 356 -1.14 37.56 -12.64
CA LYS A 356 0.32 37.40 -12.54
C LYS A 356 0.82 36.45 -11.46
N LEU A 357 0.08 36.23 -10.38
CA LEU A 357 0.47 35.26 -9.33
C LEU A 357 -0.30 33.94 -9.47
N ALA A 358 -1.60 34.02 -9.76
CA ALA A 358 -2.46 32.85 -9.86
C ALA A 358 -2.05 31.81 -10.94
N PRO A 359 -1.73 32.21 -12.20
CA PRO A 359 -1.31 31.25 -13.23
C PRO A 359 -0.02 30.48 -12.90
N PRO A 360 1.11 31.11 -12.51
CA PRO A 360 2.31 30.36 -12.13
C PRO A 360 2.08 29.53 -10.86
N ASN A 361 1.36 30.05 -9.86
CA ASN A 361 0.97 29.26 -8.68
C ASN A 361 0.25 27.96 -9.07
N ARG A 362 -0.68 28.01 -10.03
CA ARG A 362 -1.37 26.81 -10.55
C ARG A 362 -0.41 25.83 -11.24
N VAL A 363 0.57 26.29 -12.01
CA VAL A 363 1.59 25.42 -12.62
C VAL A 363 2.40 24.71 -11.53
N LEU A 364 2.82 25.44 -10.48
CA LEU A 364 3.58 24.88 -9.36
C LEU A 364 2.80 23.80 -8.58
N VAL A 365 1.48 23.94 -8.41
CA VAL A 365 0.65 22.86 -7.80
C VAL A 365 0.55 21.62 -8.69
N TRP A 366 0.29 21.79 -9.99
CA TRP A 366 -0.24 20.69 -10.84
C TRP A 366 0.75 20.10 -11.86
N SER A 367 1.89 20.73 -12.11
CA SER A 367 2.87 20.27 -13.09
C SER A 367 3.90 19.30 -12.49
N ASN A 368 4.41 18.39 -13.32
CA ASN A 368 5.63 17.61 -13.09
C ASN A 368 6.75 17.98 -14.09
N ASP A 369 6.48 18.89 -15.04
CA ASP A 369 7.48 19.35 -16.00
C ASP A 369 8.40 20.39 -15.35
N GLU A 370 9.68 20.04 -15.20
CA GLU A 370 10.69 20.85 -14.51
C GLU A 370 10.88 22.23 -15.16
N LYS A 371 10.77 22.30 -16.50
CA LYS A 371 10.88 23.56 -17.25
C LYS A 371 9.72 24.50 -16.92
N SER A 372 8.48 24.03 -17.00
CA SER A 372 7.29 24.80 -16.63
C SER A 372 7.30 25.23 -15.17
N ILE A 373 7.86 24.40 -14.27
CA ILE A 373 8.04 24.73 -12.85
C ILE A 373 9.07 25.87 -12.68
N ALA A 374 10.20 25.83 -13.39
CA ALA A 374 11.21 26.88 -13.35
C ALA A 374 10.65 28.23 -13.87
N GLU A 375 10.01 28.22 -15.04
CA GLU A 375 9.36 29.42 -15.61
C GLU A 375 8.29 30.01 -14.68
N ALA A 376 7.51 29.15 -14.00
CA ALA A 376 6.51 29.60 -13.03
C ALA A 376 7.13 30.23 -11.76
N ASN A 377 8.25 29.70 -11.26
CA ASN A 377 8.96 30.29 -10.12
C ASN A 377 9.47 31.70 -10.44
N GLU A 378 10.05 31.90 -11.64
CA GLU A 378 10.54 33.21 -12.09
C GLU A 378 9.41 34.24 -12.23
N GLN A 379 8.28 33.85 -12.84
CA GLN A 379 7.10 34.69 -12.98
C GLN A 379 6.53 35.14 -11.63
N LEU A 380 6.50 34.22 -10.65
CA LEU A 380 5.96 34.48 -9.32
C LEU A 380 6.85 35.46 -8.53
N LEU A 381 8.18 35.30 -8.61
CA LEU A 381 9.14 36.25 -8.03
C LEU A 381 9.03 37.65 -8.66
N ALA A 382 8.93 37.73 -9.99
CA ALA A 382 8.78 39.00 -10.69
C ALA A 382 7.47 39.73 -10.32
N ALA A 383 6.38 38.98 -10.13
CA ALA A 383 5.09 39.56 -9.75
C ALA A 383 5.09 40.07 -8.29
N LEU A 384 5.79 39.40 -7.38
CA LEU A 384 5.96 39.85 -5.98
C LEU A 384 6.83 41.11 -5.88
N LEU A 385 7.90 41.22 -6.68
CA LEU A 385 8.70 42.47 -6.78
C LEU A 385 7.85 43.66 -7.25
N GLN A 386 6.95 43.45 -8.22
CA GLN A 386 6.06 44.52 -8.68
C GLN A 386 5.04 44.92 -7.61
N LEU A 387 4.60 43.97 -6.77
CA LEU A 387 3.70 44.21 -5.65
C LEU A 387 4.38 44.89 -4.45
N GLU A 388 5.68 44.68 -4.23
CA GLU A 388 6.49 45.43 -3.26
C GLU A 388 6.45 46.92 -3.59
N GLU A 389 6.76 47.29 -4.84
CA GLU A 389 6.65 48.67 -5.32
C GLU A 389 5.24 49.23 -5.21
N ALA A 390 4.23 48.41 -5.53
CA ALA A 390 2.83 48.80 -5.43
C ALA A 390 2.43 49.07 -3.98
N PHE A 391 2.88 48.23 -3.05
CA PHE A 391 2.59 48.34 -1.62
C PHE A 391 3.15 49.64 -1.07
N VAL A 392 4.42 49.97 -1.33
CA VAL A 392 5.05 51.23 -0.91
C VAL A 392 4.24 52.45 -1.36
N LYS A 393 3.72 52.44 -2.59
CA LYS A 393 2.93 53.54 -3.17
C LYS A 393 1.50 53.59 -2.61
N CYS A 394 0.84 52.44 -2.45
CA CYS A 394 -0.58 52.33 -2.08
C CYS A 394 -0.83 52.45 -0.57
N SER A 395 0.02 51.81 0.25
CA SER A 395 -0.14 51.82 1.71
C SER A 395 0.12 53.19 2.35
N LYS A 396 0.79 54.11 1.63
CA LYS A 396 1.20 55.43 2.11
C LYS A 396 1.99 55.34 3.44
N GLY A 397 2.76 54.25 3.60
CA GLY A 397 3.55 53.96 4.80
C GLY A 397 2.81 53.25 5.92
N LYS A 398 1.55 52.85 5.72
CA LYS A 398 0.76 52.05 6.68
C LYS A 398 0.94 50.53 6.46
N SER A 399 0.27 49.73 7.29
CA SER A 399 0.46 48.27 7.37
C SER A 399 -0.19 47.47 6.23
N PHE A 400 -1.15 48.03 5.50
CA PHE A 400 -1.95 47.33 4.49
C PHE A 400 -2.07 48.12 3.18
N PHE A 401 -2.43 47.47 2.07
CA PHE A 401 -2.81 48.15 0.82
C PHE A 401 -4.05 49.03 1.04
N GLY A 402 -4.92 48.69 2.00
CA GLY A 402 -6.01 49.54 2.49
C GLY A 402 -5.61 50.63 3.48
N GLY A 403 -4.32 50.84 3.71
CA GLY A 403 -3.82 51.78 4.71
C GLY A 403 -3.76 51.13 6.09
N ASP A 404 -4.63 51.57 7.00
CA ASP A 404 -4.69 51.07 8.38
C ASP A 404 -5.55 49.79 8.54
N THR A 405 -6.27 49.38 7.50
CA THR A 405 -7.11 48.17 7.48
C THR A 405 -6.90 47.36 6.20
N ILE A 406 -7.14 46.05 6.27
CA ILE A 406 -7.14 45.14 5.11
C ILE A 406 -8.20 45.56 4.08
N ASN A 407 -7.81 45.69 2.80
CA ASN A 407 -8.73 45.92 1.66
C ASN A 407 -8.77 44.72 0.68
N LEU A 408 -9.49 44.89 -0.44
CA LEU A 408 -9.58 43.88 -1.52
C LEU A 408 -8.22 43.34 -1.99
N VAL A 409 -7.18 44.19 -2.12
CA VAL A 409 -5.84 43.78 -2.58
C VAL A 409 -5.16 42.92 -1.53
N ASP A 410 -5.21 43.33 -0.26
CA ASP A 410 -4.67 42.59 0.87
C ASP A 410 -5.27 41.18 0.94
N ILE A 411 -6.60 41.05 0.84
CA ILE A 411 -7.31 39.76 0.81
C ILE A 411 -6.87 38.92 -0.40
N THR A 412 -6.80 39.55 -1.58
CA THR A 412 -6.51 38.87 -2.85
C THR A 412 -5.08 38.31 -2.88
N LEU A 413 -4.09 39.07 -2.41
CA LEU A 413 -2.69 38.64 -2.32
C LEU A 413 -2.48 37.68 -1.14
N GLY A 414 -2.98 38.03 0.04
CA GLY A 414 -2.78 37.27 1.28
C GLY A 414 -3.32 35.84 1.20
N SER A 415 -4.33 35.61 0.36
CA SER A 415 -4.84 34.25 0.08
C SER A 415 -3.82 33.27 -0.53
N PHE A 416 -2.75 33.74 -1.16
CA PHE A 416 -1.66 32.89 -1.70
C PHE A 416 -0.49 32.69 -0.71
N LEU A 417 -0.49 33.39 0.42
CA LEU A 417 0.68 33.55 1.28
C LEU A 417 1.21 32.23 1.86
N THR A 418 0.34 31.26 2.09
CA THR A 418 0.68 29.93 2.61
C THR A 418 1.13 28.98 1.49
N TRP A 419 0.63 29.15 0.26
CA TRP A 419 1.13 28.45 -0.92
C TRP A 419 2.56 28.86 -1.28
N LEU A 420 2.89 30.15 -1.18
CA LEU A 420 4.27 30.63 -1.34
C LEU A 420 5.23 29.91 -0.37
N LYS A 421 4.81 29.75 0.90
CA LYS A 421 5.59 29.03 1.91
C LYS A 421 5.65 27.51 1.66
N ALA A 422 4.57 26.91 1.15
CA ALA A 422 4.56 25.50 0.76
C ALA A 422 5.50 25.22 -0.42
N PHE A 423 5.60 26.14 -1.38
CA PHE A 423 6.57 26.03 -2.47
C PHE A 423 8.00 26.25 -1.99
N GLU A 424 8.26 27.18 -1.07
CA GLU A 424 9.57 27.32 -0.41
C GLU A 424 10.02 25.99 0.25
N ILE A 425 9.13 25.28 0.95
CA ILE A 425 9.41 23.96 1.53
C ILE A 425 9.72 22.90 0.45
N LEU A 426 9.10 22.99 -0.73
CA LEU A 426 9.25 22.03 -1.83
C LEU A 426 10.48 22.28 -2.73
N THR A 427 10.86 23.54 -2.93
CA THR A 427 11.87 23.96 -3.91
C THR A 427 13.10 24.61 -3.29
N GLY A 428 13.04 25.01 -2.02
CA GLY A 428 14.06 25.81 -1.34
C GLY A 428 14.07 27.30 -1.75
N ILE A 429 13.14 27.75 -2.59
CA ILE A 429 13.10 29.14 -3.09
C ILE A 429 12.32 30.01 -2.10
N ASN A 430 13.00 30.99 -1.48
CA ASN A 430 12.31 32.01 -0.70
C ASN A 430 11.62 33.04 -1.63
N PHE A 431 10.29 33.08 -1.61
CA PHE A 431 9.48 34.00 -2.41
C PHE A 431 9.24 35.36 -1.74
N LEU A 432 9.34 35.44 -0.40
CA LEU A 432 9.24 36.68 0.37
C LEU A 432 10.55 36.90 1.12
N ASP A 433 11.48 37.55 0.43
CA ASP A 433 12.86 37.70 0.83
C ASP A 433 13.10 39.10 1.42
N GLU A 434 13.57 39.19 2.66
CA GLU A 434 13.80 40.46 3.36
C GLU A 434 14.73 41.42 2.61
N THR A 435 15.61 40.93 1.74
CA THR A 435 16.52 41.77 0.96
C THR A 435 15.89 42.32 -0.33
N LYS A 436 14.79 41.72 -0.80
CA LYS A 436 14.16 42.02 -2.09
C LYS A 436 12.74 42.57 -1.97
N THR A 437 11.98 42.07 -1.02
CA THR A 437 10.58 42.42 -0.75
C THR A 437 10.36 42.70 0.76
N PRO A 438 11.15 43.58 1.40
CA PRO A 438 11.08 43.82 2.85
C PRO A 438 9.69 44.26 3.30
N ARG A 439 9.00 45.11 2.53
CA ARG A 439 7.70 45.66 2.93
C ARG A 439 6.58 44.64 2.76
N LEU A 440 6.69 43.71 1.81
CA LEU A 440 5.82 42.53 1.72
C LEU A 440 6.12 41.49 2.80
N VAL A 441 7.36 41.39 3.32
CA VAL A 441 7.64 40.56 4.51
C VAL A 441 6.94 41.17 5.73
N GLU A 442 7.17 42.46 6.01
CA GLU A 442 6.46 43.19 7.10
C GLU A 442 4.94 43.07 6.97
N TRP A 443 4.40 43.33 5.76
CA TRP A 443 2.96 43.19 5.46
C TRP A 443 2.48 41.75 5.68
N ALA A 444 3.24 40.73 5.28
CA ALA A 444 2.86 39.33 5.46
C ALA A 444 2.84 38.91 6.93
N GLU A 445 3.69 39.49 7.78
CA GLU A 445 3.63 39.31 9.23
C GLU A 445 2.39 40.02 9.82
N CYS A 446 2.16 41.28 9.46
CA CYS A 446 0.96 42.02 9.86
C CYS A 446 -0.32 41.29 9.43
N PHE A 447 -0.41 40.83 8.19
CA PHE A 447 -1.57 40.13 7.64
C PHE A 447 -1.85 38.80 8.35
N ARG A 448 -0.81 37.99 8.62
CA ARG A 448 -0.93 36.76 9.43
C ARG A 448 -1.23 37.03 10.91
N SER A 449 -1.24 38.28 11.37
CA SER A 449 -1.60 38.66 12.74
C SER A 449 -3.04 39.17 12.88
N VAL A 450 -3.67 39.66 11.81
CA VAL A 450 -5.05 40.17 11.85
C VAL A 450 -6.01 39.01 12.04
N ASP A 451 -6.83 39.04 13.09
CA ASP A 451 -7.68 37.89 13.45
C ASP A 451 -8.48 37.33 12.27
N ALA A 452 -9.12 38.14 11.41
CA ALA A 452 -9.86 37.61 10.26
C ALA A 452 -9.04 36.83 9.19
N ALA A 453 -7.70 36.96 9.19
CA ALA A 453 -6.80 36.34 8.22
C ALA A 453 -5.77 35.41 8.86
N LYS A 454 -5.26 35.75 10.05
CA LYS A 454 -4.67 34.84 11.04
C LYS A 454 -5.63 33.70 11.36
N GLU A 455 -6.93 33.97 11.26
CA GLU A 455 -7.93 32.94 11.11
C GLU A 455 -7.68 32.21 9.77
N VAL A 456 -8.66 32.05 8.89
CA VAL A 456 -8.80 31.05 7.79
C VAL A 456 -7.61 30.61 6.86
N LEU A 457 -6.34 30.97 7.08
CA LEU A 457 -5.12 30.51 6.38
C LEU A 457 -4.65 29.08 6.81
N PRO A 458 -4.35 28.16 5.86
CA PRO A 458 -3.86 26.81 6.17
C PRO A 458 -2.34 26.71 6.44
N GLU A 459 -1.91 25.69 7.18
CA GLU A 459 -0.49 25.32 7.37
C GLU A 459 0.19 24.95 6.03
N ALA A 460 1.48 25.27 5.90
CA ALA A 460 2.21 25.11 4.64
C ALA A 460 2.57 23.64 4.34
N GLU A 461 3.00 22.89 5.34
CA GLU A 461 3.31 21.46 5.29
C GLU A 461 2.10 20.65 4.81
N LYS A 462 0.92 21.07 5.25
CA LYS A 462 -0.39 20.53 4.88
C LYS A 462 -0.73 20.74 3.39
N LEU A 463 -0.30 21.85 2.78
CA LEU A 463 -0.38 22.07 1.33
C LEU A 463 0.66 21.24 0.55
N VAL A 464 1.84 20.99 1.12
CA VAL A 464 2.89 20.13 0.54
C VAL A 464 2.41 18.68 0.38
N GLU A 465 1.74 18.12 1.38
CA GLU A 465 1.16 16.78 1.31
C GLU A 465 0.06 16.70 0.24
N PHE A 466 -0.86 17.66 0.24
CA PHE A 466 -1.94 17.77 -0.73
C PHE A 466 -1.41 17.81 -2.19
N ARG A 467 -0.33 18.56 -2.46
CA ARG A 467 0.30 18.61 -3.78
C ARG A 467 0.80 17.24 -4.25
N LYS A 468 1.47 16.49 -3.37
CA LYS A 468 2.01 15.14 -3.69
C LYS A 468 0.89 14.17 -4.07
N PHE A 469 -0.23 14.22 -3.33
CA PHE A 469 -1.44 13.44 -3.63
C PHE A 469 -2.04 13.81 -5.00
N ALA A 470 -2.21 15.11 -5.26
CA ALA A 470 -2.81 15.63 -6.49
C ALA A 470 -2.06 15.22 -7.77
N GLN A 471 -0.72 15.11 -7.71
CA GLN A 471 0.11 14.67 -8.83
C GLN A 471 -0.01 13.15 -9.09
N ALA A 472 -0.08 12.33 -8.04
CA ALA A 472 -0.17 10.87 -8.17
C ALA A 472 -1.50 10.42 -8.82
N ALA A 473 -2.61 11.09 -8.47
CA ALA A 473 -3.94 10.77 -9.01
C ALA A 473 -4.03 10.93 -10.54
N ARG A 474 -3.34 11.94 -11.10
CA ARG A 474 -3.42 12.28 -12.54
C ARG A 474 -2.79 11.22 -13.45
N HIS A 475 -1.66 10.63 -13.04
CA HIS A 475 -0.90 9.67 -13.84
C HIS A 475 -1.63 8.32 -14.04
N ILE A 476 -2.60 7.99 -13.19
CA ILE A 476 -3.32 6.70 -13.24
C ILE A 476 -4.30 6.63 -14.43
N PHE A 477 -4.66 7.77 -15.03
CA PHE A 477 -5.79 7.87 -15.95
C PHE A 477 -5.47 7.62 -17.44
N GLU A 478 -4.19 7.49 -17.84
CA GLU A 478 -3.76 7.82 -19.23
C GLU A 478 -3.23 6.67 -20.14
N CYS A 479 -3.20 5.37 -19.78
CA CYS A 479 -2.49 4.32 -20.60
C CYS A 479 -3.17 2.92 -20.77
N LYS A 480 -3.26 2.37 -22.01
CA LYS A 480 -3.71 0.97 -22.38
C LYS A 480 -3.21 0.46 -23.78
N ILE A 481 -2.95 -0.87 -23.94
CA ILE A 481 -2.84 -1.71 -25.21
C ILE A 481 -1.48 -1.66 -26.01
N SER A 482 -1.02 -2.61 -26.89
CA SER A 482 -0.88 -4.12 -26.85
C SER A 482 -0.03 -4.76 -28.03
N ASP A 483 0.29 -6.08 -27.97
CA ASP A 483 0.59 -7.10 -29.05
C ASP A 483 2.05 -7.42 -29.51
N ALA A 484 2.57 -8.65 -29.24
CA ALA A 484 4.01 -9.02 -29.36
C ALA A 484 4.41 -10.55 -29.43
N GLU A 485 3.74 -11.42 -30.18
CA GLU A 485 4.03 -12.89 -30.15
C GLU A 485 5.31 -13.39 -30.86
N GLY A 486 5.81 -12.69 -31.90
CA GLY A 486 6.76 -13.29 -32.85
C GLY A 486 8.22 -13.47 -32.41
N ILE A 487 8.69 -12.75 -31.37
CA ILE A 487 10.13 -12.57 -31.11
C ILE A 487 10.68 -13.57 -30.06
N GLY A 488 9.86 -14.05 -29.12
CA GLY A 488 10.32 -14.92 -28.02
C GLY A 488 10.86 -16.28 -28.50
N GLN A 489 10.15 -16.91 -29.45
CA GLN A 489 10.44 -18.25 -29.97
C GLN A 489 11.85 -18.40 -30.58
N ILE A 490 12.42 -17.34 -31.17
CA ILE A 490 13.73 -17.39 -31.83
C ILE A 490 14.89 -17.40 -30.82
N ILE A 491 14.66 -16.96 -29.58
CA ILE A 491 15.74 -16.64 -28.63
C ILE A 491 15.91 -17.71 -27.55
N LEU A 492 14.85 -18.43 -27.18
CA LEU A 492 14.90 -19.64 -26.34
C LEU A 492 16.00 -20.62 -26.82
N ALA A 493 16.00 -20.91 -28.12
CA ALA A 493 16.92 -21.83 -28.78
C ALA A 493 18.42 -21.47 -28.63
N LYS A 494 18.75 -20.23 -28.25
CA LYS A 494 20.14 -19.77 -28.06
C LYS A 494 20.65 -19.93 -26.63
N PHE A 495 19.77 -20.07 -25.63
CA PHE A 495 20.17 -20.15 -24.22
C PHE A 495 19.96 -21.54 -23.59
N GLU A 496 19.08 -22.39 -24.15
CA GLU A 496 18.88 -23.76 -23.66
C GLU A 496 20.13 -24.66 -23.78
N THR A 497 21.02 -24.38 -24.74
CA THR A 497 22.25 -25.17 -24.97
C THR A 497 23.24 -25.12 -23.81
N THR A 498 23.19 -24.08 -22.97
CA THR A 498 24.17 -23.85 -21.89
C THR A 498 23.84 -24.60 -20.58
N PHE A 499 22.59 -25.02 -20.37
CA PHE A 499 22.13 -25.67 -19.12
C PHE A 499 21.82 -27.18 -19.27
N ARG A 500 22.22 -27.81 -20.38
CA ARG A 500 21.97 -29.25 -20.66
C ARG A 500 22.71 -30.25 -19.75
N SER A 501 23.55 -29.81 -18.81
CA SER A 501 24.42 -30.70 -18.02
C SER A 501 23.75 -31.43 -16.85
N THR A 502 22.49 -31.14 -16.52
CA THR A 502 21.80 -31.76 -15.37
C THR A 502 20.60 -32.63 -15.77
N LYS A 503 20.72 -33.37 -16.87
CA LYS A 503 19.77 -34.45 -17.20
C LYS A 503 20.15 -35.74 -16.44
N ARG A 504 19.67 -35.88 -15.21
CA ARG A 504 19.59 -37.20 -14.55
C ARG A 504 18.22 -37.81 -14.85
N MET A 505 18.21 -38.91 -15.59
CA MET A 505 16.97 -39.57 -16.02
C MET A 505 16.43 -40.47 -14.92
N ALA A 506 15.34 -40.06 -14.27
CA ALA A 506 14.63 -40.87 -13.29
C ALA A 506 13.52 -41.72 -13.96
N LYS A 507 13.12 -42.82 -13.32
CA LYS A 507 11.99 -43.67 -13.77
C LYS A 507 10.72 -43.29 -13.04
N GLN A 508 9.64 -43.13 -13.80
CA GLN A 508 8.20 -43.35 -13.54
C GLN A 508 7.52 -42.84 -12.24
N ASP A 509 8.20 -42.74 -11.10
CA ASP A 509 7.80 -41.97 -9.89
C ASP A 509 8.44 -40.57 -9.94
N GLU A 510 8.41 -39.96 -11.13
CA GLU A 510 9.40 -38.97 -11.55
C GLU A 510 9.19 -37.59 -10.89
N VAL A 511 10.25 -37.03 -10.31
CA VAL A 511 10.28 -35.63 -9.85
C VAL A 511 10.68 -34.75 -11.02
N LYS A 512 9.89 -33.71 -11.33
CA LYS A 512 10.17 -32.74 -12.39
C LYS A 512 10.09 -31.33 -11.84
N LEU A 513 10.95 -30.42 -12.29
CA LEU A 513 10.94 -29.02 -11.90
C LEU A 513 10.79 -28.14 -13.15
N ILE A 514 9.63 -27.50 -13.30
CA ILE A 514 9.39 -26.53 -14.37
C ILE A 514 9.92 -25.16 -13.93
N GLY A 515 10.78 -24.55 -14.74
CA GLY A 515 11.50 -23.35 -14.33
C GLY A 515 12.18 -22.53 -15.42
N VAL A 516 12.59 -21.33 -15.01
CA VAL A 516 13.53 -20.47 -15.75
C VAL A 516 14.79 -20.34 -14.91
N TRP A 517 15.95 -20.67 -15.47
CA TRP A 517 17.22 -20.80 -14.73
C TRP A 517 17.65 -19.50 -14.02
N ALA A 518 17.28 -18.34 -14.58
CA ALA A 518 17.57 -17.03 -14.00
C ALA A 518 16.60 -16.61 -12.87
N SER A 519 15.63 -17.45 -12.50
CA SER A 519 14.64 -17.16 -11.46
C SER A 519 15.12 -17.63 -10.09
N ALA A 520 15.40 -16.69 -9.18
CA ALA A 520 15.75 -16.99 -7.78
C ALA A 520 14.75 -17.97 -7.13
N TYR A 521 13.46 -17.84 -7.39
CA TYR A 521 12.42 -18.75 -6.87
C TYR A 521 12.62 -20.20 -7.33
N VAL A 522 13.09 -20.41 -8.56
CA VAL A 522 13.44 -21.74 -9.10
C VAL A 522 14.73 -22.24 -8.47
N THR A 523 15.73 -21.36 -8.28
CA THR A 523 16.97 -21.67 -7.57
C THR A 523 16.69 -22.19 -6.15
N ARG A 524 15.70 -21.68 -5.41
CA ARG A 524 15.30 -22.23 -4.10
C ARG A 524 14.91 -23.71 -4.16
N ALA A 525 14.08 -24.07 -5.14
CA ALA A 525 13.63 -25.45 -5.32
C ALA A 525 14.80 -26.36 -5.72
N MET A 526 15.68 -25.91 -6.62
CA MET A 526 16.90 -26.64 -6.98
C MET A 526 17.83 -26.86 -5.78
N ILE A 527 18.08 -25.82 -4.97
CA ILE A 527 18.90 -25.93 -3.74
C ILE A 527 18.30 -26.97 -2.79
N ALA A 528 16.98 -26.93 -2.54
CA ALA A 528 16.33 -27.89 -1.66
C ALA A 528 16.40 -29.33 -2.18
N LEU A 529 16.20 -29.56 -3.49
CA LEU A 529 16.34 -30.89 -4.10
C LEU A 529 17.77 -31.42 -3.98
N ASN A 530 18.78 -30.60 -4.28
CA ASN A 530 20.19 -31.00 -4.20
C ASN A 530 20.62 -31.26 -2.74
N LEU A 531 20.20 -30.44 -1.77
CA LEU A 531 20.45 -30.67 -0.33
C LEU A 531 19.83 -31.98 0.19
N LYS A 532 18.76 -32.45 -0.44
CA LYS A 532 18.10 -33.74 -0.17
C LYS A 532 18.61 -34.90 -1.03
N GLY A 533 19.53 -34.66 -1.96
CA GLY A 533 20.02 -35.66 -2.90
C GLY A 533 18.94 -36.21 -3.84
N VAL A 534 17.89 -35.44 -4.11
CA VAL A 534 16.75 -35.85 -4.95
C VAL A 534 17.09 -35.60 -6.41
N GLU A 535 17.00 -36.64 -7.24
CA GLU A 535 17.16 -36.50 -8.69
C GLU A 535 15.84 -36.01 -9.32
N TYR A 536 15.94 -35.09 -10.27
CA TYR A 536 14.77 -34.49 -10.94
C TYR A 536 15.05 -34.17 -12.42
N GLU A 537 14.00 -34.21 -13.23
CA GLU A 537 14.04 -33.65 -14.59
C GLU A 537 13.78 -32.14 -14.53
N TYR A 538 14.76 -31.33 -14.94
CA TYR A 538 14.56 -29.90 -15.13
C TYR A 538 13.89 -29.61 -16.48
N LEU A 539 12.70 -29.00 -16.45
CA LEU A 539 11.94 -28.59 -17.62
C LEU A 539 12.03 -27.07 -17.77
N ALA A 540 12.75 -26.61 -18.80
CA ALA A 540 12.83 -25.19 -19.12
C ALA A 540 11.49 -24.65 -19.65
N ASP A 541 11.12 -23.43 -19.24
CA ASP A 541 9.94 -22.71 -19.73
C ASP A 541 10.30 -21.30 -20.19
N ASP A 542 9.39 -20.62 -20.89
CA ASP A 542 9.54 -19.24 -21.34
C ASP A 542 9.00 -18.25 -20.28
N LEU A 543 9.61 -17.06 -20.22
CA LEU A 543 9.12 -15.92 -19.45
C LEU A 543 7.97 -15.19 -20.15
N PHE A 544 7.90 -15.30 -21.48
CA PHE A 544 6.98 -14.57 -22.34
C PHE A 544 5.89 -15.50 -22.92
N ASN A 545 6.25 -16.70 -23.37
CA ASN A 545 5.33 -17.68 -23.96
C ASN A 545 5.26 -18.99 -23.15
N LYS A 546 4.50 -18.96 -22.05
CA LYS A 546 4.44 -20.04 -21.03
C LYS A 546 3.87 -21.34 -21.60
N SER A 547 4.51 -22.47 -21.29
CA SER A 547 4.09 -23.80 -21.76
C SER A 547 2.69 -24.21 -21.30
N GLU A 548 1.98 -25.02 -22.11
CA GLU A 548 0.70 -25.62 -21.71
C GLU A 548 0.83 -26.43 -20.41
N LEU A 549 1.97 -27.10 -20.20
CA LEU A 549 2.23 -27.89 -19.00
C LEU A 549 2.27 -27.00 -17.75
N LEU A 550 2.94 -25.85 -17.81
CA LEU A 550 2.92 -24.84 -16.75
C LEU A 550 1.52 -24.28 -16.53
N LEU A 551 0.82 -23.90 -17.61
CA LEU A 551 -0.53 -23.34 -17.52
C LEU A 551 -1.56 -24.33 -16.94
N LYS A 552 -1.38 -25.63 -17.20
CA LYS A 552 -2.20 -26.71 -16.63
C LYS A 552 -1.83 -27.03 -15.18
N SER A 553 -0.53 -26.98 -14.83
CA SER A 553 -0.03 -27.37 -13.51
C SER A 553 -0.12 -26.26 -12.46
N ASN A 554 -0.05 -24.99 -12.88
CA ASN A 554 -0.35 -23.81 -12.07
C ASN A 554 -1.41 -22.94 -12.79
N PRO A 555 -2.68 -23.38 -12.85
CA PRO A 555 -3.73 -22.65 -13.56
C PRO A 555 -4.11 -21.32 -12.87
N VAL A 556 -3.77 -21.20 -11.58
CA VAL A 556 -4.06 -20.05 -10.71
C VAL A 556 -3.13 -18.87 -11.03
N TYR A 557 -1.84 -18.99 -10.73
CA TYR A 557 -0.88 -17.90 -10.89
C TYR A 557 -0.15 -17.97 -12.24
N LYS A 558 -0.03 -19.17 -12.83
CA LYS A 558 0.72 -19.41 -14.07
C LYS A 558 2.18 -18.96 -13.92
N LEU A 559 2.82 -19.30 -12.80
CA LEU A 559 4.20 -18.93 -12.48
C LEU A 559 5.07 -20.16 -12.18
N VAL A 560 6.38 -19.99 -12.37
CA VAL A 560 7.44 -20.92 -11.97
C VAL A 560 8.04 -20.51 -10.61
N PRO A 561 8.60 -21.44 -9.82
CA PRO A 561 8.72 -22.88 -10.06
C PRO A 561 7.39 -23.66 -9.91
N ILE A 562 7.35 -24.82 -10.57
CA ILE A 562 6.36 -25.88 -10.29
C ILE A 562 7.14 -27.17 -10.12
N LEU A 563 6.99 -27.83 -8.97
CA LEU A 563 7.49 -29.18 -8.75
C LEU A 563 6.38 -30.18 -9.07
N ILE A 564 6.61 -31.13 -9.95
CA ILE A 564 5.71 -32.26 -10.19
C ILE A 564 6.36 -33.48 -9.54
N HIS A 565 5.62 -34.17 -8.67
CA HIS A 565 6.04 -35.44 -8.08
C HIS A 565 5.03 -36.52 -8.49
N GLY A 566 5.42 -37.37 -9.44
CA GLY A 566 4.48 -38.28 -10.12
C GLY A 566 3.49 -37.50 -10.98
N ASP A 567 2.20 -37.53 -10.64
CA ASP A 567 1.12 -36.78 -11.28
C ASP A 567 0.72 -35.50 -10.53
N LYS A 568 1.35 -35.23 -9.38
CA LYS A 568 0.94 -34.18 -8.43
C LYS A 568 1.79 -32.90 -8.56
N PRO A 569 1.23 -31.79 -9.05
CA PRO A 569 1.91 -30.50 -9.03
C PRO A 569 1.88 -29.86 -7.63
N VAL A 570 3.00 -29.25 -7.26
CA VAL A 570 3.19 -28.40 -6.08
C VAL A 570 3.72 -27.06 -6.57
N CYS A 571 3.03 -25.98 -6.22
CA CYS A 571 3.33 -24.61 -6.64
C CYS A 571 3.85 -23.77 -5.47
N GLU A 572 4.38 -22.58 -5.78
CA GLU A 572 5.02 -21.62 -4.86
C GLU A 572 6.32 -22.10 -4.21
N SER A 573 7.39 -21.31 -4.38
CA SER A 573 8.76 -21.77 -4.06
C SER A 573 8.98 -22.17 -2.60
N LEU A 574 8.40 -21.45 -1.63
CA LEU A 574 8.52 -21.80 -0.20
C LEU A 574 7.73 -23.08 0.14
N ILE A 575 6.57 -23.28 -0.48
CA ILE A 575 5.75 -24.48 -0.29
C ILE A 575 6.45 -25.69 -0.90
N ILE A 576 7.08 -25.52 -2.07
CA ILE A 576 7.92 -26.53 -2.72
C ILE A 576 9.10 -26.92 -1.81
N VAL A 577 9.82 -25.95 -1.23
CA VAL A 577 10.94 -26.24 -0.28
C VAL A 577 10.45 -26.99 0.95
N GLU A 578 9.34 -26.59 1.58
CA GLU A 578 8.77 -27.32 2.72
C GLU A 578 8.26 -28.73 2.34
N TYR A 579 7.69 -28.90 1.15
CA TYR A 579 7.25 -30.19 0.64
C TYR A 579 8.45 -31.13 0.43
N ILE A 580 9.53 -30.63 -0.19
CA ILE A 580 10.79 -31.36 -0.37
C ILE A 580 11.35 -31.81 0.99
N ASP A 581 11.35 -30.92 1.99
CA ASP A 581 11.86 -31.25 3.31
C ASP A 581 11.08 -32.37 4.01
N GLN A 582 9.76 -32.42 3.81
CA GLN A 582 8.86 -33.40 4.42
C GLN A 582 8.83 -34.74 3.70
N VAL A 583 8.83 -34.75 2.36
CA VAL A 583 8.80 -35.99 1.56
C VAL A 583 10.13 -36.73 1.66
N TRP A 584 11.24 -36.02 1.63
CA TRP A 584 12.59 -36.58 1.75
C TRP A 584 13.20 -36.28 3.12
N ALA A 585 12.39 -36.38 4.19
CA ALA A 585 12.81 -36.11 5.57
C ALA A 585 13.94 -37.05 6.07
N SER A 586 14.06 -38.25 5.50
CA SER A 586 15.15 -39.20 5.78
C SER A 586 16.43 -38.96 4.98
N SER A 587 16.43 -38.02 4.04
CA SER A 587 17.58 -37.72 3.17
C SER A 587 18.15 -36.34 3.51
N GLY A 588 19.48 -36.23 3.54
CA GLY A 588 20.16 -34.97 3.85
C GLY A 588 19.81 -34.38 5.23
N SER A 589 20.19 -33.12 5.44
CA SER A 589 19.81 -32.37 6.66
C SER A 589 18.36 -31.88 6.59
N SER A 590 17.73 -31.67 7.74
CA SER A 590 16.41 -31.02 7.84
C SER A 590 16.53 -29.54 7.47
N ILE A 591 15.72 -29.06 6.52
CA ILE A 591 15.69 -27.66 6.09
C ILE A 591 14.85 -26.82 7.07
N LEU A 592 13.80 -27.41 7.63
CA LEU A 592 13.04 -26.83 8.73
C LEU A 592 13.65 -27.25 10.08
N PRO A 593 13.74 -26.34 11.06
CA PRO A 593 14.06 -26.69 12.44
C PRO A 593 13.10 -27.75 13.01
N ALA A 594 13.60 -28.59 13.91
CA ALA A 594 12.81 -29.60 14.61
C ALA A 594 11.87 -28.97 15.66
N ASP A 595 12.33 -27.95 16.37
CA ASP A 595 11.55 -27.17 17.33
C ASP A 595 10.47 -26.31 16.61
N PRO A 596 9.19 -26.34 17.05
CA PRO A 596 8.11 -25.58 16.41
C PRO A 596 8.30 -24.06 16.45
N TYR A 597 8.94 -23.51 17.50
CA TYR A 597 9.18 -22.07 17.60
C TYR A 597 10.28 -21.64 16.62
N ASP A 598 11.43 -22.31 16.64
CA ASP A 598 12.52 -22.03 15.69
C ASP A 598 12.04 -22.24 14.23
N ARG A 599 11.12 -23.18 13.99
CA ARG A 599 10.45 -23.37 12.68
C ARG A 599 9.56 -22.19 12.29
N ALA A 600 8.76 -21.67 13.22
CA ALA A 600 7.95 -20.48 12.97
C ALA A 600 8.83 -19.24 12.69
N ILE A 601 9.94 -19.09 13.40
CA ILE A 601 10.93 -18.02 13.16
C ILE A 601 11.60 -18.17 11.77
N ALA A 602 11.93 -19.38 11.34
CA ALA A 602 12.47 -19.63 10.00
C ALA A 602 11.45 -19.26 8.90
N ARG A 603 10.18 -19.63 9.05
CA ARG A 603 9.11 -19.24 8.11
C ARG A 603 8.90 -17.72 8.09
N PHE A 604 8.94 -17.06 9.23
CA PHE A 604 8.81 -15.61 9.36
C PHE A 604 9.89 -14.85 8.58
N TRP A 605 11.17 -15.22 8.74
CA TRP A 605 12.26 -14.56 8.02
C TRP A 605 12.27 -14.89 6.52
N ALA A 606 11.84 -16.09 6.12
CA ALA A 606 11.62 -16.40 4.70
C ALA A 606 10.51 -15.52 4.08
N ALA A 607 9.39 -15.33 4.80
CA ALA A 607 8.33 -14.41 4.38
C ALA A 607 8.79 -12.94 4.35
N TYR A 608 9.68 -12.52 5.26
CA TYR A 608 10.31 -11.19 5.21
C TYR A 608 11.15 -10.99 3.95
N VAL A 609 11.95 -11.99 3.57
CA VAL A 609 12.73 -11.97 2.32
C VAL A 609 11.82 -11.80 1.10
N ASP A 610 10.72 -12.57 1.01
CA ASP A 610 9.78 -12.43 -0.11
C ASP A 610 8.97 -11.12 -0.09
N ALA A 611 8.67 -10.56 1.09
CA ALA A 611 7.96 -9.28 1.21
C ALA A 611 8.86 -8.05 0.94
N LYS A 612 10.18 -8.15 1.14
CA LYS A 612 11.09 -6.98 1.13
C LYS A 612 12.19 -7.03 0.07
N LEU A 613 12.83 -8.18 -0.14
CA LEU A 613 13.90 -8.30 -1.13
C LEU A 613 13.31 -8.55 -2.52
N ALA A 614 12.33 -9.45 -2.62
CA ALA A 614 11.82 -9.94 -3.89
C ALA A 614 11.14 -8.86 -4.80
N PRO A 615 10.37 -7.88 -4.26
CA PRO A 615 9.82 -6.78 -5.06
C PRO A 615 10.92 -5.82 -5.54
N ASN A 616 11.90 -5.49 -4.70
CA ASN A 616 12.99 -4.59 -5.02
C ASN A 616 13.97 -5.21 -6.03
N HIS A 617 14.36 -6.47 -5.82
CA HIS A 617 15.03 -7.29 -6.83
C HIS A 617 14.26 -7.26 -8.17
N ARG A 618 12.94 -7.44 -8.15
CA ARG A 618 12.10 -7.38 -9.35
C ARG A 618 12.21 -6.01 -10.03
N VAL A 619 12.20 -4.90 -9.30
CA VAL A 619 12.44 -3.55 -9.89
C VAL A 619 13.83 -3.45 -10.50
N LEU A 620 14.89 -3.86 -9.80
CA LEU A 620 16.27 -3.78 -10.29
C LEU A 620 16.52 -4.64 -11.55
N VAL A 621 15.90 -5.81 -11.68
CA VAL A 621 15.92 -6.61 -12.93
C VAL A 621 15.14 -5.93 -14.05
N ARG A 622 14.02 -5.25 -13.74
CA ARG A 622 12.97 -4.95 -14.72
C ARG A 622 12.88 -3.50 -15.18
N SER A 623 13.22 -2.53 -14.35
CA SER A 623 13.02 -1.11 -14.62
C SER A 623 14.15 -0.51 -15.47
N ASN A 624 13.86 0.60 -16.13
CA ASN A 624 14.84 1.55 -16.67
C ASN A 624 14.70 2.95 -16.03
N ASP A 625 13.71 3.17 -15.15
CA ASP A 625 13.52 4.43 -14.44
C ASP A 625 14.53 4.55 -13.30
N GLU A 626 15.36 5.59 -13.35
CA GLU A 626 16.46 5.82 -12.40
C GLU A 626 15.95 6.09 -10.98
N LYS A 627 14.77 6.71 -10.84
CA LYS A 627 14.15 6.96 -9.54
C LYS A 627 13.70 5.67 -8.87
N SER A 628 12.88 4.86 -9.54
CA SER A 628 12.46 3.53 -9.06
C SER A 628 13.66 2.62 -8.78
N ILE A 629 14.71 2.70 -9.60
CA ILE A 629 15.96 1.98 -9.37
C ILE A 629 16.66 2.44 -8.09
N THR A 630 16.68 3.74 -7.81
CA THR A 630 17.30 4.32 -6.61
C THR A 630 16.51 3.95 -5.36
N GLU A 631 15.19 4.14 -5.36
CA GLU A 631 14.31 3.70 -4.26
C GLU A 631 14.43 2.20 -4.00
N ALA A 632 14.49 1.36 -5.05
CA ALA A 632 14.66 -0.08 -4.89
C ALA A 632 16.04 -0.48 -4.35
N LYS A 633 17.11 0.25 -4.67
CA LYS A 633 18.44 0.05 -4.07
C LYS A 633 18.40 0.34 -2.56
N GLU A 634 17.84 1.48 -2.17
CA GLU A 634 17.75 1.93 -0.77
C GLU A 634 16.90 0.97 0.07
N GLN A 635 15.74 0.57 -0.43
CA GLN A 635 14.88 -0.41 0.24
C GLN A 635 15.52 -1.80 0.35
N LEU A 636 16.28 -2.23 -0.65
CA LEU A 636 17.00 -3.51 -0.63
C LEU A 636 18.14 -3.49 0.40
N LEU A 637 18.90 -2.39 0.47
CA LEU A 637 19.94 -2.17 1.49
C LEU A 637 19.34 -2.15 2.91
N ALA A 638 18.26 -1.41 3.14
CA ALA A 638 17.57 -1.37 4.43
C ALA A 638 17.05 -2.76 4.84
N ALA A 639 16.57 -3.56 3.90
CA ALA A 639 16.10 -4.91 4.18
C ALA A 639 17.25 -5.89 4.50
N LEU A 640 18.42 -5.74 3.87
CA LEU A 640 19.62 -6.52 4.17
C LEU A 640 20.23 -6.15 5.54
N LEU A 641 20.24 -4.87 5.92
CA LEU A 641 20.62 -4.45 7.28
C LEU A 641 19.73 -5.08 8.36
N GLN A 642 18.42 -5.17 8.11
CA GLN A 642 17.52 -5.84 9.04
C GLN A 642 17.78 -7.37 9.12
N LEU A 643 18.23 -7.98 8.03
CA LEU A 643 18.62 -9.40 7.97
C LEU A 643 19.98 -9.66 8.64
N GLU A 644 20.92 -8.72 8.64
CA GLU A 644 22.18 -8.80 9.40
C GLU A 644 21.87 -8.90 10.90
N GLU A 645 21.02 -8.00 11.44
CA GLU A 645 20.57 -8.09 12.83
C GLU A 645 19.84 -9.40 13.14
N ALA A 646 19.03 -9.88 12.20
CA ALA A 646 18.31 -11.14 12.33
C ALA A 646 19.28 -12.32 12.37
N PHE A 647 20.30 -12.32 11.50
CA PHE A 647 21.31 -13.36 11.42
C PHE A 647 22.12 -13.47 12.72
N VAL A 648 22.57 -12.34 13.28
CA VAL A 648 23.28 -12.32 14.57
C VAL A 648 22.44 -12.98 15.68
N LYS A 649 21.13 -12.70 15.73
CA LYS A 649 20.20 -13.25 16.74
C LYS A 649 19.86 -14.74 16.47
N CYS A 650 19.63 -15.13 15.22
CA CYS A 650 19.14 -16.47 14.87
C CYS A 650 20.26 -17.51 14.77
N SER A 651 21.40 -17.16 14.16
CA SER A 651 22.55 -18.08 13.98
C SER A 651 23.21 -18.51 15.30
N LYS A 652 23.01 -17.75 16.39
CA LYS A 652 23.66 -17.95 17.69
C LYS A 652 25.20 -18.01 17.54
N GLY A 653 25.75 -17.27 16.58
CA GLY A 653 27.18 -17.20 16.26
C GLY A 653 27.68 -18.23 15.22
N LYS A 654 26.82 -19.13 14.72
CA LYS A 654 27.18 -20.12 13.71
C LYS A 654 27.14 -19.56 12.27
N SER A 655 27.43 -20.41 11.28
CA SER A 655 27.60 -20.05 9.87
C SER A 655 26.29 -19.81 9.11
N PHE A 656 25.15 -20.30 9.59
CA PHE A 656 23.87 -20.25 8.89
C PHE A 656 22.73 -19.76 9.80
N PHE A 657 21.61 -19.31 9.22
CA PHE A 657 20.38 -19.04 9.97
C PHE A 657 19.85 -20.32 10.65
N GLY A 658 20.13 -21.49 10.09
CA GLY A 658 19.89 -22.80 10.72
C GLY A 658 20.93 -23.24 11.75
N GLY A 659 21.89 -22.38 12.11
CA GLY A 659 23.00 -22.75 12.98
C GLY A 659 24.14 -23.35 12.18
N ASP A 660 24.40 -24.64 12.38
CA ASP A 660 25.49 -25.37 11.70
C ASP A 660 25.10 -25.90 10.30
N THR A 661 23.82 -25.84 9.93
CA THR A 661 23.30 -26.28 8.63
C THR A 661 22.40 -25.22 7.99
N ILE A 662 22.34 -25.20 6.66
CA ILE A 662 21.37 -24.40 5.89
C ILE A 662 19.93 -24.75 6.28
N ASN A 663 19.11 -23.73 6.58
CA ASN A 663 17.66 -23.85 6.78
C ASN A 663 16.84 -23.11 5.69
N LEU A 664 15.52 -23.06 5.87
CA LEU A 664 14.59 -22.36 4.97
C LEU A 664 15.00 -20.89 4.68
N VAL A 665 15.46 -20.13 5.66
CA VAL A 665 15.88 -18.73 5.51
C VAL A 665 17.14 -18.64 4.64
N ASP A 666 18.12 -19.51 4.92
CA ASP A 666 19.36 -19.61 4.15
C ASP A 666 19.08 -19.89 2.67
N ILE A 667 18.21 -20.86 2.35
CA ILE A 667 17.79 -21.15 0.97
C ILE A 667 17.09 -19.95 0.33
N THR A 668 16.18 -19.32 1.08
CA THR A 668 15.34 -18.22 0.57
C THR A 668 16.17 -16.97 0.24
N LEU A 669 17.07 -16.56 1.14
CA LEU A 669 17.99 -15.44 0.91
C LEU A 669 19.09 -15.82 -0.10
N GLY A 670 19.68 -17.02 0.05
CA GLY A 670 20.76 -17.54 -0.77
C GLY A 670 20.44 -17.59 -2.26
N SER A 671 19.17 -17.86 -2.59
CA SER A 671 18.67 -17.85 -3.96
C SER A 671 18.80 -16.50 -4.70
N PHE A 672 19.01 -15.39 -3.98
CA PHE A 672 19.27 -14.07 -4.58
C PHE A 672 20.76 -13.72 -4.70
N LEU A 673 21.69 -14.51 -4.15
CA LEU A 673 23.12 -14.14 -4.07
C LEU A 673 23.76 -13.86 -5.44
N SER A 674 23.46 -14.67 -6.45
CA SER A 674 23.95 -14.45 -7.82
C SER A 674 23.39 -13.16 -8.43
N TRP A 675 22.14 -12.80 -8.10
CA TRP A 675 21.53 -11.55 -8.55
C TRP A 675 22.09 -10.32 -7.83
N LEU A 676 22.37 -10.41 -6.52
CA LEU A 676 23.06 -9.34 -5.78
C LEU A 676 24.44 -9.08 -6.39
N LYS A 677 25.20 -10.14 -6.73
CA LYS A 677 26.50 -10.00 -7.41
C LYS A 677 26.36 -9.46 -8.85
N ALA A 678 25.32 -9.87 -9.58
CA ALA A 678 25.03 -9.29 -10.90
C ALA A 678 24.73 -7.79 -10.82
N PHE A 679 23.99 -7.33 -9.80
CA PHE A 679 23.74 -5.90 -9.59
C PHE A 679 25.01 -5.13 -9.20
N GLU A 680 25.93 -5.74 -8.46
CA GLU A 680 27.26 -5.15 -8.21
C GLU A 680 28.00 -4.91 -9.54
N ILE A 681 28.03 -5.89 -10.45
CA ILE A 681 28.65 -5.77 -11.78
C ILE A 681 27.95 -4.69 -12.64
N ILE A 682 26.62 -4.60 -12.59
CA ILE A 682 25.84 -3.66 -13.42
C ILE A 682 25.86 -2.23 -12.88
N MET A 683 25.86 -2.06 -11.56
CA MET A 683 25.53 -0.80 -10.89
C MET A 683 26.65 -0.25 -10.00
N GLY A 684 27.73 -1.00 -9.79
CA GLY A 684 28.84 -0.63 -8.89
C GLY A 684 28.46 -0.63 -7.40
N ILE A 685 27.34 -1.28 -7.02
CA ILE A 685 26.84 -1.30 -5.63
C ILE A 685 27.11 -2.66 -5.02
N ASN A 686 27.96 -2.69 -3.99
CA ASN A 686 28.05 -3.86 -3.12
C ASN A 686 26.86 -3.86 -2.13
N PHE A 687 25.97 -4.85 -2.27
CA PHE A 687 24.84 -5.05 -1.36
C PHE A 687 25.20 -5.85 -0.10
N LEU A 688 26.29 -6.62 -0.13
CA LEU A 688 26.83 -7.36 1.01
C LEU A 688 28.21 -6.77 1.35
N ASP A 689 28.18 -5.70 2.14
CA ASP A 689 29.33 -4.86 2.43
C ASP A 689 29.94 -5.25 3.79
N GLU A 690 31.25 -5.49 3.84
CA GLU A 690 31.96 -5.93 5.06
C GLU A 690 31.84 -4.94 6.22
N THR A 691 31.61 -3.64 5.96
CA THR A 691 31.48 -2.62 7.02
C THR A 691 30.05 -2.51 7.56
N LYS A 692 29.04 -2.96 6.80
CA LYS A 692 27.61 -2.80 7.12
C LYS A 692 26.90 -4.12 7.43
N THR A 693 27.29 -5.18 6.75
CA THR A 693 26.71 -6.53 6.85
C THR A 693 27.81 -7.61 6.90
N PRO A 694 28.78 -7.51 7.83
CA PRO A 694 29.92 -8.45 7.88
C PRO A 694 29.49 -9.91 8.01
N ARG A 695 28.45 -10.19 8.82
CA ARG A 695 28.01 -11.57 9.05
C ARG A 695 27.27 -12.15 7.86
N LEU A 696 26.52 -11.33 7.10
CA LEU A 696 25.96 -11.76 5.82
C LEU A 696 27.02 -11.92 4.72
N VAL A 697 28.18 -11.26 4.80
CA VAL A 697 29.32 -11.54 3.91
C VAL A 697 29.88 -12.93 4.20
N GLU A 698 30.28 -13.20 5.46
CA GLU A 698 30.78 -14.51 5.90
C GLU A 698 29.79 -15.64 5.57
N TRP A 699 28.50 -15.43 5.86
CA TRP A 699 27.41 -16.34 5.52
C TRP A 699 27.33 -16.62 4.02
N ALA A 700 27.44 -15.59 3.18
CA ALA A 700 27.35 -15.75 1.73
C ALA A 700 28.55 -16.49 1.13
N GLU A 701 29.72 -16.45 1.76
CA GLU A 701 30.88 -17.28 1.40
C GLU A 701 30.68 -18.74 1.82
N CYS A 702 30.21 -18.97 3.05
CA CYS A 702 29.83 -20.31 3.52
C CYS A 702 28.75 -20.93 2.62
N PHE A 703 27.70 -20.17 2.28
CA PHE A 703 26.57 -20.65 1.49
C PHE A 703 26.97 -21.06 0.06
N ARG A 704 27.80 -20.26 -0.63
CA ARG A 704 28.33 -20.60 -1.97
C ARG A 704 29.24 -21.84 -1.96
N SER A 705 29.77 -22.21 -0.79
CA SER A 705 30.65 -23.36 -0.63
C SER A 705 29.90 -24.67 -0.36
N VAL A 706 28.59 -24.62 -0.05
CA VAL A 706 27.78 -25.83 0.13
C VAL A 706 27.43 -26.44 -1.23
N ASP A 707 27.76 -27.71 -1.43
CA ASP A 707 27.62 -28.40 -2.73
C ASP A 707 26.22 -28.25 -3.33
N GLY A 708 25.16 -28.45 -2.53
CA GLY A 708 23.78 -28.32 -2.98
C GLY A 708 23.33 -26.92 -3.40
N ALA A 709 24.10 -25.87 -3.06
CA ALA A 709 23.90 -24.52 -3.57
C ALA A 709 24.87 -24.17 -4.71
N LYS A 710 26.13 -24.57 -4.58
CA LYS A 710 27.22 -24.36 -5.54
C LYS A 710 26.91 -24.91 -6.93
N GLU A 711 26.22 -26.05 -7.02
CA GLU A 711 25.86 -26.68 -8.29
C GLU A 711 24.77 -25.94 -9.09
N VAL A 712 23.97 -25.09 -8.43
CA VAL A 712 22.70 -24.55 -8.99
C VAL A 712 22.58 -23.03 -8.95
N LEU A 713 23.49 -22.34 -8.25
CA LEU A 713 23.61 -20.88 -8.29
C LEU A 713 24.12 -20.43 -9.67
N PRO A 714 23.39 -19.58 -10.41
CA PRO A 714 23.86 -19.08 -11.71
C PRO A 714 25.10 -18.19 -11.57
N GLU A 715 25.96 -18.19 -12.58
CA GLU A 715 27.04 -17.18 -12.71
C GLU A 715 26.44 -15.77 -12.84
N ALA A 716 27.04 -14.80 -12.16
CA ALA A 716 26.52 -13.43 -12.12
C ALA A 716 26.56 -12.78 -13.51
N GLU A 717 27.59 -13.05 -14.29
CA GLU A 717 27.82 -12.57 -15.65
C GLU A 717 26.69 -13.01 -16.59
N LYS A 718 26.26 -14.28 -16.50
CA LYS A 718 25.12 -14.81 -17.25
C LYS A 718 23.81 -14.09 -16.87
N LEU A 719 23.61 -13.76 -15.59
CA LEU A 719 22.46 -12.96 -15.14
C LEU A 719 22.53 -11.50 -15.63
N VAL A 720 23.72 -10.92 -15.77
CA VAL A 720 23.92 -9.60 -16.40
C VAL A 720 23.50 -9.62 -17.87
N GLU A 721 23.91 -10.63 -18.64
CA GLU A 721 23.50 -10.81 -20.04
C GLU A 721 21.99 -11.03 -20.16
N PHE A 722 21.44 -11.93 -19.34
CA PHE A 722 20.00 -12.20 -19.28
C PHE A 722 19.19 -10.94 -18.93
N ARG A 723 19.66 -10.09 -17.99
CA ARG A 723 19.00 -8.81 -17.68
C ARG A 723 19.04 -7.84 -18.86
N LYS A 724 20.20 -7.68 -19.51
CA LYS A 724 20.34 -6.84 -20.71
C LYS A 724 19.37 -7.30 -21.80
N PHE A 725 19.29 -8.61 -22.03
CA PHE A 725 18.32 -9.20 -22.95
C PHE A 725 16.87 -8.91 -22.55
N ALA A 726 16.49 -9.17 -21.29
CA ALA A 726 15.12 -8.96 -20.80
C ALA A 726 14.69 -7.47 -20.83
N GLN A 727 15.63 -6.53 -20.68
CA GLN A 727 15.37 -5.11 -20.88
C GLN A 727 15.26 -4.74 -22.38
N ALA A 728 16.12 -5.29 -23.24
CA ALA A 728 16.08 -5.05 -24.68
C ALA A 728 14.78 -5.56 -25.32
N ALA A 729 14.38 -6.80 -25.00
CA ALA A 729 13.12 -7.40 -25.45
C ALA A 729 11.90 -6.52 -25.11
N ARG A 730 11.93 -5.85 -23.95
CA ARG A 730 10.86 -4.93 -23.54
C ARG A 730 10.85 -3.59 -24.25
N ARG A 731 12.03 -3.07 -24.62
CA ARG A 731 12.10 -1.83 -25.42
C ARG A 731 11.53 -2.06 -26.82
N VAL A 732 11.75 -3.24 -27.40
CA VAL A 732 11.11 -3.65 -28.66
C VAL A 732 9.59 -3.69 -28.51
N THR A 733 9.04 -4.35 -27.47
CA THR A 733 7.57 -4.35 -27.24
C THR A 733 6.95 -2.98 -26.96
N VAL A 734 7.73 -2.00 -26.47
CA VAL A 734 7.25 -0.61 -26.29
C VAL A 734 7.32 0.19 -27.59
N ALA A 735 8.32 -0.07 -28.45
CA ALA A 735 8.42 0.55 -29.77
C ALA A 735 7.33 0.02 -30.72
N ASP A 736 7.08 -1.29 -30.73
CA ASP A 736 6.00 -1.89 -31.54
C ASP A 736 4.61 -1.41 -31.10
N ALA A 737 4.43 -1.13 -29.80
CA ALA A 737 3.20 -0.53 -29.24
C ALA A 737 3.05 0.98 -29.52
N ALA A 738 4.07 1.65 -30.06
CA ALA A 738 4.00 3.02 -30.54
C ALA A 738 3.87 3.11 -32.08
N ALA A 739 3.89 1.96 -32.77
CA ALA A 739 3.83 1.82 -34.23
C ALA A 739 2.56 1.13 -34.76
N LYS A 740 1.67 0.70 -33.85
CA LYS A 740 0.29 0.24 -34.11
C LYS A 740 -0.71 1.25 -33.58
#